data_AF-A0A1Y2TMK8-F1
#
_entry.id   AF-A0A1Y2TMK8-F1
#
_cell.length_a   1.000
_cell.length_b   1.000
_cell.length_c   1.000
_cell.angle_alpha   90.00
_cell.angle_beta   90.00
_cell.angle_gamma   90.00
#
_symmetry.space_group_name_H-M   'P 1'
#
loop_
_entity.id
_entity.type
_entity.pdbx_description
1 polymer ?
#
loop_
_entity_poly.entity_id
_entity_poly.type
_entity_poly.pdbx_seq_one_letter_code
_entity_poly.pdbx_strand_id
1 'polypeptide(L)'
;MEKLERQERRRRGRRRHQNEGAGFLGIKKDTILTAIFAVITTYVLSSHWNAPAHHEDPNITSELNLEDLEYGLTKCALNQQRPVVDMNLASSRLERLYKTGPRIIIHNATLVDGDGTVTRDCNIEIQDGIFTRVSRAPLDILESASPDDKVIDLQGRIVTPGLVDAHSHVGVREMPQLWATEDVTEISAPVTPWARAIDAFKPHDGAIPVIASGGVTTSLVLTGAKNQISGEGVVVKMKQANSVRGMLLNLTESGGKPQRYLKMAMGENQKRQFESVPGGPSTRLGESYWFRKAYDNARRLKREQDRWCETASATNGLRSITREYPRSLEWQTLVDVLRGDVRVNVHGYETEDILAMFDHADEFGFNITALHHALHADLVMDEIKARGIAVVGFSDSWGDKKELYNVSSYFPARVAEYGIPLALTRDHPAEYGQWLVYEGQIAHHFGLSTESTIASIISIPARILGLDNRLGFVRPGYDADLVVWDRHPLQVGATPLEVYIDGNSVARASEDLWKASESGAYVKEAPVSRSRVSSESTCRAGQSDIIIRGLGTSFIGAGGLRVEQPETGNLTVVVRAGRIVCVGEHRCDDVARRAVEDNIPVVGVEDGYMLPGLTIVTRQHGLTEMRQEPSTSDGASAGEEYENPLSSKFGIKFDGVHLKRAYAGGVTRVVTPPLTNGFFHGVSTLFRSGAKSVLDDGAIAEPRAALHFTIGHDGKSAQTPSITSQISKLHDLLTVDKHLHLVYQSATKGDIPVAVHTNNKDVIAHMIALKRDTGAHIIIMGGSEAHLVAAELAEADMPVIVAPFWGCEPLFWDARNCLPGPPLVDRLGPQVLIDAGVKVAISNWDDTNNHIRNSIWEASWVAGLGNRSLALDLVSKNIEDILQLPRSSDFVIYEGDPFNFGARVAMIFEEGKVRSCYPDVDGI
;
A
#
# COMPACT_ATOMS: atom_id res chain seq x y z
N MET A 1 -56.43 18.30 -16.19
CA MET A 1 -57.77 18.93 -16.16
C MET A 1 -57.55 20.37 -16.59
N GLU A 2 -58.06 20.87 -17.71
CA GLU A 2 -58.98 20.37 -18.75
C GLU A 2 -58.56 20.98 -20.11
N LYS A 3 -58.92 20.50 -21.30
CA LYS A 3 -59.42 19.23 -21.87
C LYS A 3 -58.87 19.23 -23.32
N LEU A 4 -58.17 18.20 -23.78
CA LEU A 4 -58.70 17.08 -24.58
C LEU A 4 -59.47 17.48 -25.86
N GLU A 5 -59.26 16.68 -26.92
CA GLU A 5 -59.92 16.73 -28.24
C GLU A 5 -59.57 17.90 -29.20
N ARG A 6 -58.52 17.72 -30.01
CA ARG A 6 -58.54 17.89 -31.50
C ARG A 6 -57.19 17.62 -32.16
N GLN A 7 -56.98 16.40 -32.67
CA GLN A 7 -56.29 16.18 -33.97
C GLN A 7 -56.48 14.73 -34.50
N GLU A 8 -57.74 14.30 -34.59
CA GLU A 8 -58.04 13.08 -35.37
C GLU A 8 -58.07 13.38 -36.88
N ARG A 9 -57.63 12.40 -37.68
CA ARG A 9 -57.85 12.21 -39.14
C ARG A 9 -56.87 12.79 -40.17
N ARG A 10 -55.99 11.87 -40.58
CA ARG A 10 -55.80 11.39 -41.99
C ARG A 10 -55.07 12.30 -42.99
N ARG A 11 -53.74 12.16 -42.97
CA ARG A 11 -52.89 12.14 -44.19
C ARG A 11 -53.50 11.22 -45.28
N ARG A 12 -53.54 11.63 -46.55
CA ARG A 12 -53.62 10.75 -47.74
C ARG A 12 -53.03 11.43 -48.99
N GLY A 13 -52.29 10.66 -49.79
CA GLY A 13 -51.66 11.11 -51.06
C GLY A 13 -50.12 10.97 -51.02
N ARG A 14 -49.43 9.91 -51.48
CA ARG A 14 -49.71 8.54 -51.99
C ARG A 14 -48.95 8.29 -53.33
N ARG A 15 -47.69 7.82 -53.23
CA ARG A 15 -46.84 7.25 -54.32
C ARG A 15 -46.41 8.30 -55.38
N ARG A 16 -45.28 8.18 -56.09
CA ARG A 16 -44.29 7.11 -56.34
C ARG A 16 -42.87 7.75 -56.28
N HIS A 17 -41.72 7.06 -56.26
CA HIS A 17 -41.42 5.62 -56.23
C HIS A 17 -40.54 5.32 -54.98
N GLN A 18 -39.33 4.73 -54.90
CA GLN A 18 -38.45 3.93 -55.77
C GLN A 18 -37.60 2.96 -54.90
N ASN A 19 -36.62 2.28 -55.50
CA ASN A 19 -35.67 1.29 -54.97
C ASN A 19 -34.46 1.96 -54.25
N GLU A 20 -33.67 1.34 -53.36
CA GLU A 20 -33.67 0.09 -52.55
C GLU A 20 -32.55 0.24 -51.47
N GLY A 21 -32.26 -0.68 -50.53
CA GLY A 21 -32.80 -2.01 -50.17
C GLY A 21 -31.92 -2.71 -49.11
N ALA A 22 -32.43 -3.78 -48.48
CA ALA A 22 -31.84 -4.54 -47.35
C ALA A 22 -31.60 -3.74 -46.03
N GLY A 23 -31.75 -4.32 -44.83
CA GLY A 23 -32.33 -5.61 -44.46
C GLY A 23 -32.17 -5.92 -42.96
N PHE A 24 -33.27 -6.04 -42.22
CA PHE A 24 -33.28 -6.42 -40.79
C PHE A 24 -34.32 -7.51 -40.52
N LEU A 25 -33.99 -8.51 -39.69
CA LEU A 25 -34.87 -9.65 -39.43
C LEU A 25 -36.03 -9.27 -38.50
N GLY A 26 -37.27 -9.45 -38.97
CA GLY A 26 -38.45 -9.40 -38.12
C GLY A 26 -38.65 -10.70 -37.35
N ILE A 27 -38.49 -10.67 -36.03
CA ILE A 27 -38.86 -11.79 -35.15
C ILE A 27 -40.37 -12.01 -35.24
N LYS A 28 -40.80 -13.26 -35.49
CA LYS A 28 -42.22 -13.61 -35.60
C LYS A 28 -42.91 -13.45 -34.24
N LYS A 29 -44.16 -12.96 -34.23
CA LYS A 29 -44.98 -12.86 -33.01
C LYS A 29 -45.12 -14.20 -32.29
N ASP A 30 -45.14 -15.30 -33.04
CA ASP A 30 -45.23 -16.66 -32.52
C ASP A 30 -44.05 -16.99 -31.59
N THR A 31 -42.83 -16.53 -31.93
CA THR A 31 -41.62 -16.70 -31.10
C THR A 31 -41.74 -15.95 -29.77
N ILE A 32 -42.37 -14.76 -29.78
CA ILE A 32 -42.63 -13.97 -28.58
C ILE A 32 -43.71 -14.64 -27.72
N LEU A 33 -44.78 -15.18 -28.32
CA LEU A 33 -45.79 -15.95 -27.58
C LEU A 33 -45.19 -17.21 -26.94
N THR A 34 -44.37 -17.97 -27.67
CA THR A 34 -43.69 -19.16 -27.13
C THR A 34 -42.73 -18.81 -26.00
N ALA A 35 -41.98 -17.71 -26.11
CA ALA A 35 -41.12 -17.22 -25.02
C ALA A 35 -41.93 -16.82 -23.78
N ILE A 36 -43.06 -16.12 -23.95
CA ILE A 36 -43.96 -15.75 -22.84
C ILE A 36 -44.57 -17.01 -22.20
N PHE A 37 -45.03 -17.98 -23.01
CA PHE A 37 -45.56 -19.25 -22.49
C PHE A 37 -44.50 -20.07 -21.76
N ALA A 38 -43.26 -20.10 -22.25
CA ALA A 38 -42.15 -20.73 -21.57
C ALA A 38 -41.85 -20.05 -20.23
N VAL A 39 -41.74 -18.72 -20.18
CA VAL A 39 -41.52 -17.98 -18.92
C VAL A 39 -42.67 -18.19 -17.94
N ILE A 40 -43.93 -18.16 -18.37
CA ILE A 40 -45.08 -18.45 -17.50
C ILE A 40 -45.05 -19.90 -17.00
N THR A 41 -44.71 -20.88 -17.86
CA THR A 41 -44.64 -22.29 -17.47
C THR A 41 -43.50 -22.53 -16.48
N THR A 42 -42.31 -21.96 -16.71
CA THR A 42 -41.18 -22.02 -15.78
C THR A 42 -41.51 -21.31 -14.46
N TYR A 43 -42.19 -20.16 -14.50
CA TYR A 43 -42.63 -19.46 -13.30
C TYR A 43 -43.62 -20.30 -12.49
N VAL A 44 -44.66 -20.87 -13.12
CA VAL A 44 -45.64 -21.76 -12.47
C VAL A 44 -44.96 -23.00 -11.90
N LEU A 45 -44.09 -23.67 -12.66
CA LEU A 45 -43.32 -24.82 -12.17
C LEU A 45 -42.42 -24.44 -10.99
N SER A 46 -41.74 -23.30 -11.05
CA SER A 46 -40.92 -22.79 -9.93
C SER A 46 -41.77 -22.42 -8.71
N SER A 47 -43.02 -21.96 -8.91
CA SER A 47 -43.95 -21.68 -7.80
C SER A 47 -44.57 -22.93 -7.18
N HIS A 48 -44.61 -24.05 -7.91
CA HIS A 48 -44.93 -25.36 -7.34
C HIS A 48 -43.71 -26.03 -6.68
N TRP A 49 -42.49 -25.72 -7.13
CA TRP A 49 -41.25 -26.16 -6.47
C TRP A 49 -40.93 -25.38 -5.19
N ASN A 50 -41.27 -24.09 -5.17
CA ASN A 50 -41.12 -23.17 -4.03
C ASN A 50 -42.44 -22.98 -3.23
N ALA A 51 -43.47 -23.79 -3.49
CA ALA A 51 -44.58 -23.90 -2.56
C ALA A 51 -44.02 -24.48 -1.25
N PRO A 52 -44.22 -23.85 -0.09
CA PRO A 52 -43.72 -24.39 1.17
C PRO A 52 -44.41 -25.73 1.41
N ALA A 53 -43.65 -26.81 1.31
CA ALA A 53 -44.10 -28.13 1.71
C ALA A 53 -44.31 -28.10 3.23
N HIS A 54 -45.56 -27.85 3.63
CA HIS A 54 -46.04 -28.22 4.96
C HIS A 54 -46.03 -29.75 5.04
N HIS A 55 -44.84 -30.31 5.29
CA HIS A 55 -44.72 -31.57 5.97
C HIS A 55 -45.38 -31.40 7.33
N GLU A 56 -46.60 -31.90 7.44
CA GLU A 56 -47.04 -32.49 8.70
C GLU A 56 -46.05 -33.63 8.98
N ASP A 57 -45.10 -33.40 9.89
CA ASP A 57 -44.20 -34.45 10.33
C ASP A 57 -45.05 -35.62 10.87
N PRO A 58 -44.95 -36.83 10.30
CA PRO A 58 -45.47 -38.00 10.99
C PRO A 58 -44.72 -38.12 12.32
N ASN A 59 -45.38 -38.63 13.37
CA ASN A 59 -44.78 -38.78 14.71
C ASN A 59 -43.61 -39.79 14.71
N ILE A 60 -42.45 -39.35 14.22
CA ILE A 60 -41.17 -40.01 14.33
C ILE A 60 -40.55 -39.54 15.64
N THR A 61 -40.75 -40.31 16.70
CA THR A 61 -39.89 -40.25 17.88
C THR A 61 -38.54 -40.85 17.50
N SER A 62 -37.71 -40.05 16.82
CA SER A 62 -36.31 -40.40 16.57
C SER A 62 -35.58 -40.47 17.91
N GLU A 63 -35.25 -41.68 18.35
CA GLU A 63 -34.27 -41.84 19.42
C GLU A 63 -32.96 -41.21 18.95
N LEU A 64 -32.46 -40.21 19.69
CA LEU A 64 -31.20 -39.56 19.35
C LEU A 64 -30.08 -40.60 19.43
N ASN A 65 -29.32 -40.75 18.36
CA ASN A 65 -28.20 -41.69 18.34
C ASN A 65 -27.07 -41.23 19.30
N LEU A 66 -26.20 -42.16 19.68
CA LEU A 66 -25.13 -41.89 20.65
C LEU A 66 -24.09 -40.89 20.13
N GLU A 67 -23.85 -40.82 18.83
CA GLU A 67 -22.84 -39.95 18.21
C GLU A 67 -23.27 -38.47 18.25
N ASP A 68 -24.52 -38.15 17.89
CA ASP A 68 -25.05 -36.78 18.00
C ASP A 68 -25.22 -36.33 19.47
N LEU A 69 -25.47 -37.26 20.40
CA LEU A 69 -25.47 -36.98 21.84
C LEU A 69 -24.04 -36.70 22.36
N GLU A 70 -23.05 -37.51 21.98
CA GLU A 70 -21.64 -37.31 22.35
C GLU A 70 -21.07 -36.04 21.73
N TYR A 71 -21.40 -35.75 20.47
CA TYR A 71 -21.11 -34.48 19.81
C TYR A 71 -21.68 -33.30 20.59
N GLY A 72 -22.97 -33.36 20.95
CA GLY A 72 -23.63 -32.29 21.69
C GLY A 72 -23.01 -32.05 23.06
N LEU A 73 -22.73 -33.12 23.83
CA LEU A 73 -22.04 -33.03 25.11
C LEU A 73 -20.63 -32.46 24.98
N THR A 74 -19.89 -32.87 23.94
CA THR A 74 -18.56 -32.32 23.61
C THR A 74 -18.64 -30.82 23.28
N LYS A 75 -19.66 -30.39 22.53
CA LYS A 75 -19.91 -28.96 22.27
C LYS A 75 -20.28 -28.20 23.54
N CYS A 76 -21.06 -28.78 24.45
CA CYS A 76 -21.38 -28.16 25.73
C CYS A 76 -20.14 -27.98 26.63
N ALA A 77 -19.26 -28.96 26.69
CA ALA A 77 -17.98 -28.84 27.39
C ALA A 77 -17.09 -27.75 26.76
N LEU A 78 -17.02 -27.68 25.43
CA LEU A 78 -16.29 -26.62 24.72
C LEU A 78 -16.93 -25.24 24.91
N ASN A 79 -18.26 -25.11 24.97
CA ASN A 79 -18.97 -23.83 25.18
C ASN A 79 -18.60 -23.15 26.52
N GLN A 80 -18.11 -23.92 27.50
CA GLN A 80 -17.64 -23.41 28.79
C GLN A 80 -16.16 -22.97 28.79
N GLN A 81 -15.37 -23.40 27.80
CA GLN A 81 -13.96 -23.04 27.63
C GLN A 81 -13.79 -21.76 26.81
N ARG A 82 -12.64 -21.08 26.92
CA ARG A 82 -12.23 -19.93 26.10
C ARG A 82 -10.78 -20.11 25.62
N PRO A 83 -10.37 -19.48 24.50
CA PRO A 83 -8.95 -19.33 24.17
C PRO A 83 -8.25 -18.52 25.28
N VAL A 84 -7.03 -18.90 25.63
CA VAL A 84 -6.20 -18.21 26.62
C VAL A 84 -4.74 -18.19 26.16
N VAL A 85 -4.02 -17.10 26.46
CA VAL A 85 -2.59 -16.99 26.20
C VAL A 85 -1.84 -17.69 27.33
N ASP A 86 -1.11 -18.77 27.03
CA ASP A 86 -0.30 -19.47 28.03
C ASP A 86 1.03 -18.74 28.26
N MET A 87 1.12 -18.05 29.40
CA MET A 87 2.32 -17.32 29.82
C MET A 87 3.47 -18.24 30.28
N ASN A 88 3.21 -19.54 30.49
CA ASN A 88 4.25 -20.51 30.88
C ASN A 88 4.87 -21.23 29.68
N LEU A 89 4.33 -21.05 28.47
CA LEU A 89 4.71 -21.77 27.26
C LEU A 89 6.22 -21.72 27.00
N ALA A 90 6.84 -20.55 27.13
CA ALA A 90 8.27 -20.35 26.95
C ALA A 90 9.11 -21.22 27.91
N SER A 91 8.80 -21.23 29.21
CA SER A 91 9.45 -22.09 30.20
C SER A 91 9.23 -23.58 29.87
N SER A 92 7.98 -23.96 29.60
CA SER A 92 7.62 -25.34 29.26
C SER A 92 8.28 -25.84 27.97
N ARG A 93 8.69 -24.95 27.05
CA ARG A 93 9.50 -25.30 25.88
C ARG A 93 10.97 -25.53 26.25
N LEU A 94 11.56 -24.63 27.02
CA LEU A 94 12.95 -24.74 27.48
C LEU A 94 13.19 -26.00 28.34
N GLU A 95 12.19 -26.44 29.12
CA GLU A 95 12.22 -27.70 29.86
C GLU A 95 12.14 -28.95 28.97
N ARG A 96 11.51 -28.85 27.79
CA ARG A 96 11.36 -29.94 26.81
C ARG A 96 12.50 -29.98 25.77
N LEU A 97 13.35 -28.96 25.70
CA LEU A 97 14.45 -28.85 24.74
C LEU A 97 15.47 -29.99 24.95
N TYR A 98 15.78 -30.73 23.90
CA TYR A 98 16.87 -31.70 23.92
C TYR A 98 18.21 -30.95 23.82
N LYS A 99 18.99 -30.90 24.91
CA LYS A 99 20.31 -30.23 24.96
C LYS A 99 21.43 -30.97 24.19
N THR A 100 21.06 -31.67 23.11
CA THR A 100 21.90 -32.54 22.30
C THR A 100 21.51 -32.38 20.82
N GLY A 101 21.90 -31.25 20.24
CA GLY A 101 21.68 -30.90 18.84
C GLY A 101 22.55 -29.69 18.47
N PRO A 102 22.81 -29.45 17.16
CA PRO A 102 23.57 -28.30 16.71
C PRO A 102 22.77 -27.00 16.93
N ARG A 103 23.43 -25.97 17.44
CA ARG A 103 22.87 -24.63 17.66
C ARG A 103 23.28 -23.69 16.54
N ILE A 104 22.52 -22.61 16.39
CA ILE A 104 22.99 -21.39 15.71
C ILE A 104 23.32 -20.37 16.80
N ILE A 105 24.54 -19.83 16.77
CA ILE A 105 25.03 -18.84 17.72
C ILE A 105 25.27 -17.55 16.95
N ILE A 106 24.37 -16.58 17.12
CA ILE A 106 24.54 -15.23 16.63
C ILE A 106 25.39 -14.47 17.65
N HIS A 107 26.60 -14.09 17.25
CA HIS A 107 27.58 -13.42 18.09
C HIS A 107 27.66 -11.92 17.80
N ASN A 108 27.88 -11.11 18.82
CA ASN A 108 28.19 -9.67 18.71
C ASN A 108 27.15 -8.91 17.87
N ALA A 109 25.89 -8.98 18.29
CA ALA A 109 24.78 -8.27 17.68
C ALA A 109 24.42 -6.98 18.46
N THR A 110 23.91 -5.97 17.76
CA THR A 110 23.13 -4.88 18.36
C THR A 110 21.66 -5.24 18.26
N LEU A 111 21.11 -5.88 19.29
CA LEU A 111 19.68 -6.19 19.35
C LEU A 111 18.89 -4.89 19.54
N VAL A 112 18.01 -4.56 18.60
CA VAL A 112 16.88 -3.65 18.78
C VAL A 112 15.68 -4.56 19.04
N ASP A 113 15.33 -4.76 20.31
CA ASP A 113 14.23 -5.66 20.68
C ASP A 113 12.86 -5.05 20.33
N GLY A 114 11.79 -5.83 20.39
CA GLY A 114 10.48 -5.44 19.83
C GLY A 114 9.73 -4.28 20.49
N ASP A 115 10.29 -3.66 21.53
CA ASP A 115 9.83 -2.39 22.11
C ASP A 115 10.78 -1.20 21.79
N GLY A 116 11.76 -1.41 20.90
CA GLY A 116 12.81 -0.46 20.56
C GLY A 116 14.03 -0.49 21.48
N THR A 117 14.04 -1.29 22.55
CA THR A 117 15.17 -1.34 23.49
C THR A 117 16.46 -1.82 22.81
N VAL A 118 17.48 -0.95 22.78
CA VAL A 118 18.78 -1.25 22.18
C VAL A 118 19.71 -1.93 23.18
N THR A 119 20.12 -3.17 22.88
CA THR A 119 21.15 -3.93 23.58
C THR A 119 22.33 -4.20 22.64
N ARG A 120 23.44 -3.50 22.86
CA ARG A 120 24.73 -3.75 22.18
C ARG A 120 25.39 -5.02 22.72
N ASP A 121 26.34 -5.54 21.95
CA ASP A 121 27.25 -6.65 22.30
C ASP A 121 26.50 -7.92 22.75
N CYS A 122 25.37 -8.18 22.08
CA CYS A 122 24.42 -9.24 22.39
C CYS A 122 24.79 -10.55 21.68
N ASN A 123 24.70 -11.65 22.41
CA ASN A 123 24.88 -13.01 21.91
C ASN A 123 23.55 -13.77 22.05
N ILE A 124 23.05 -14.34 20.94
CA ILE A 124 21.76 -15.02 20.83
C ILE A 124 21.98 -16.47 20.38
N GLU A 125 21.43 -17.41 21.12
CA GLU A 125 21.51 -18.84 20.87
C GLU A 125 20.14 -19.36 20.41
N ILE A 126 20.13 -20.12 19.30
CA ILE A 126 18.95 -20.71 18.68
C ILE A 126 19.14 -22.23 18.61
N GLN A 127 18.12 -22.98 19.05
CA GLN A 127 18.07 -24.44 18.90
C GLN A 127 16.61 -24.91 18.78
N ASP A 128 16.36 -25.99 18.04
CA ASP A 128 15.03 -26.61 17.84
C ASP A 128 13.91 -25.62 17.45
N GLY A 129 14.27 -24.52 16.78
CA GLY A 129 13.36 -23.47 16.32
C GLY A 129 12.93 -22.43 17.36
N ILE A 130 13.53 -22.43 18.56
CA ILE A 130 13.33 -21.42 19.61
C ILE A 130 14.65 -20.73 19.98
N PHE A 131 14.56 -19.52 20.52
CA PHE A 131 15.69 -18.92 21.22
C PHE A 131 15.91 -19.67 22.55
N THR A 132 17.13 -20.08 22.85
CA THR A 132 17.48 -20.83 24.08
C THR A 132 18.17 -19.96 25.12
N ARG A 133 19.02 -19.02 24.69
CA ARG A 133 19.82 -18.15 25.54
C ARG A 133 20.07 -16.81 24.85
N VAL A 134 19.96 -15.71 25.60
CA VAL A 134 20.27 -14.35 25.15
C VAL A 134 21.11 -13.70 26.24
N SER A 135 22.28 -13.13 25.91
CA SER A 135 23.18 -12.55 26.91
C SER A 135 24.03 -11.40 26.37
N ARG A 136 24.62 -10.62 27.28
CA ARG A 136 25.64 -9.58 26.99
C ARG A 136 27.06 -10.06 27.34
N ALA A 137 27.26 -11.38 27.46
CA ALA A 137 28.51 -11.97 27.94
C ALA A 137 29.31 -12.56 26.75
N PRO A 138 30.54 -12.09 26.48
CA PRO A 138 31.28 -12.46 25.27
C PRO A 138 31.97 -13.84 25.30
N LEU A 139 31.94 -14.56 26.44
CA LEU A 139 32.73 -15.79 26.63
C LEU A 139 31.87 -17.05 26.79
N ASP A 140 30.99 -17.12 27.79
CA ASP A 140 30.21 -18.30 28.21
C ASP A 140 29.36 -18.99 27.12
N ILE A 141 29.13 -18.33 25.98
CA ILE A 141 28.44 -18.90 24.81
C ILE A 141 29.47 -19.53 23.86
N LEU A 142 30.51 -18.79 23.47
CA LEU A 142 31.55 -19.28 22.56
C LEU A 142 32.42 -20.38 23.18
N GLU A 143 32.78 -20.26 24.46
CA GLU A 143 33.49 -21.31 25.20
C GLU A 143 32.66 -22.60 25.34
N SER A 144 31.34 -22.50 25.17
CA SER A 144 30.44 -23.65 25.17
C SER A 144 30.21 -24.29 23.79
N ALA A 145 30.79 -23.74 22.72
CA ALA A 145 30.50 -24.15 21.34
C ALA A 145 31.11 -25.53 20.99
N SER A 146 30.27 -26.41 20.44
CA SER A 146 30.67 -27.64 19.75
C SER A 146 31.20 -27.31 18.35
N PRO A 147 32.09 -28.14 17.77
CA PRO A 147 32.42 -28.06 16.34
C PRO A 147 31.22 -28.18 15.39
N ASP A 148 30.07 -28.67 15.87
CA ASP A 148 28.82 -28.79 15.10
C ASP A 148 27.94 -27.52 15.16
N ASP A 149 28.26 -26.51 15.98
CA ASP A 149 27.46 -25.29 16.12
C ASP A 149 27.79 -24.26 15.03
N LYS A 150 26.76 -23.65 14.41
CA LYS A 150 26.92 -22.56 13.43
C LYS A 150 27.10 -21.23 14.17
N VAL A 151 28.35 -20.83 14.45
CA VAL A 151 28.66 -19.48 14.94
C VAL A 151 28.63 -18.47 13.78
N ILE A 152 27.97 -17.33 13.98
CA ILE A 152 27.87 -16.22 13.03
C ILE A 152 28.24 -14.93 13.75
N ASP A 153 29.42 -14.38 13.49
CA ASP A 153 29.82 -13.07 14.04
C ASP A 153 29.20 -11.93 13.23
N LEU A 154 28.35 -11.14 13.88
CA LEU A 154 27.69 -9.99 13.27
C LEU A 154 28.48 -8.69 13.39
N GLN A 155 29.67 -8.69 14.02
CA GLN A 155 30.56 -7.51 14.07
C GLN A 155 29.87 -6.23 14.62
N GLY A 156 28.84 -6.40 15.44
CA GLY A 156 28.03 -5.33 16.02
C GLY A 156 26.85 -4.84 15.16
N ARG A 157 26.52 -5.48 14.03
CA ARG A 157 25.35 -5.15 13.18
C ARG A 157 24.02 -5.25 13.94
N ILE A 158 22.99 -4.62 13.40
CA ILE A 158 21.66 -4.61 14.03
C ILE A 158 20.90 -5.91 13.76
N VAL A 159 20.22 -6.41 14.79
CA VAL A 159 19.20 -7.46 14.68
C VAL A 159 17.90 -7.01 15.34
N THR A 160 16.77 -7.48 14.81
CA THR A 160 15.43 -7.33 15.42
C THR A 160 14.78 -8.70 15.57
N PRO A 161 13.73 -8.85 16.41
CA PRO A 161 12.74 -9.89 16.19
C PRO A 161 12.18 -9.84 14.76
N GLY A 162 11.58 -10.92 14.30
CA GLY A 162 10.75 -10.94 13.10
C GLY A 162 9.62 -9.91 13.15
N LEU A 163 9.38 -9.20 12.03
CA LEU A 163 8.27 -8.26 11.93
C LEU A 163 6.94 -9.02 11.82
N VAL A 164 5.86 -8.44 12.34
CA VAL A 164 4.54 -9.09 12.40
C VAL A 164 3.49 -8.19 11.76
N ASP A 165 2.90 -8.65 10.65
CA ASP A 165 1.80 -7.93 9.99
C ASP A 165 0.45 -8.38 10.56
N ALA A 166 -0.32 -7.44 11.10
CA ALA A 166 -1.66 -7.70 11.65
C ALA A 166 -2.77 -7.73 10.57
N HIS A 167 -2.49 -7.39 9.31
CA HIS A 167 -3.48 -7.45 8.23
C HIS A 167 -2.83 -7.67 6.85
N SER A 168 -2.92 -8.90 6.34
CA SER A 168 -2.52 -9.23 4.97
C SER A 168 -3.60 -10.00 4.20
N HIS A 169 -3.48 -10.03 2.88
CA HIS A 169 -4.21 -10.86 1.93
C HIS A 169 -3.27 -11.77 1.09
N VAL A 170 -1.99 -11.90 1.50
CA VAL A 170 -1.03 -12.88 0.94
C VAL A 170 -1.64 -14.28 0.90
N GLY A 171 -1.34 -15.05 -0.14
CA GLY A 171 -1.82 -16.42 -0.33
C GLY A 171 -3.31 -16.56 -0.64
N VAL A 172 -4.17 -15.59 -0.32
CA VAL A 172 -5.56 -15.52 -0.84
C VAL A 172 -5.70 -14.58 -2.04
N ARG A 173 -4.70 -13.73 -2.30
CA ARG A 173 -4.53 -12.90 -3.50
C ARG A 173 -3.17 -13.15 -4.15
N GLU A 174 -3.01 -14.35 -4.68
CA GLU A 174 -1.73 -14.85 -5.23
C GLU A 174 -1.14 -13.94 -6.31
N MET A 175 0.19 -13.91 -6.37
CA MET A 175 0.96 -13.08 -7.30
C MET A 175 1.60 -13.89 -8.43
N PRO A 176 1.45 -13.48 -9.72
CA PRO A 176 0.69 -12.32 -10.20
C PRO A 176 -0.83 -12.51 -10.10
N GLN A 177 -1.57 -11.42 -9.94
CA GLN A 177 -3.02 -11.47 -9.75
C GLN A 177 -3.71 -11.89 -11.04
N LEU A 178 -4.46 -13.00 -10.98
CA LEU A 178 -5.28 -13.52 -12.05
C LEU A 178 -6.74 -13.68 -11.57
N TRP A 179 -7.68 -13.65 -12.51
CA TRP A 179 -9.11 -13.86 -12.20
C TRP A 179 -9.40 -15.21 -11.52
N ALA A 180 -8.51 -16.19 -11.70
CA ALA A 180 -8.61 -17.55 -11.15
C ALA A 180 -7.89 -17.73 -9.80
N THR A 181 -7.32 -16.68 -9.23
CA THR A 181 -6.53 -16.72 -7.98
C THR A 181 -6.97 -15.71 -6.91
N GLU A 182 -7.92 -14.83 -7.24
CA GLU A 182 -8.57 -13.85 -6.36
C GLU A 182 -9.65 -14.54 -5.51
N ASP A 183 -9.29 -14.92 -4.28
CA ASP A 183 -10.19 -15.57 -3.31
C ASP A 183 -10.35 -14.75 -2.01
N VAL A 184 -10.09 -13.44 -2.07
CA VAL A 184 -10.02 -12.58 -0.87
C VAL A 184 -11.38 -12.31 -0.24
N THR A 185 -12.47 -12.28 -1.02
CA THR A 185 -13.82 -12.12 -0.48
C THR A 185 -14.86 -12.80 -1.34
N GLU A 186 -15.63 -13.69 -0.73
CA GLU A 186 -16.79 -14.36 -1.31
C GLU A 186 -17.98 -13.37 -1.36
N ILE A 187 -18.14 -12.68 -2.50
CA ILE A 187 -19.10 -11.57 -2.69
C ILE A 187 -20.54 -12.00 -3.03
N SER A 188 -20.89 -13.29 -2.98
CA SER A 188 -22.26 -13.77 -3.21
C SER A 188 -23.30 -13.26 -2.19
N ALA A 189 -22.87 -12.81 -1.00
CA ALA A 189 -23.74 -12.18 0.00
C ALA A 189 -22.99 -11.13 0.83
N PRO A 190 -23.68 -10.12 1.41
CA PRO A 190 -23.04 -9.10 2.26
C PRO A 190 -22.49 -9.62 3.59
N VAL A 191 -22.83 -10.86 3.96
CA VAL A 191 -22.54 -11.51 5.25
C VAL A 191 -22.17 -12.96 4.96
N THR A 192 -20.87 -13.29 5.03
CA THR A 192 -20.31 -14.63 4.80
C THR A 192 -19.38 -15.11 5.96
N PRO A 193 -19.82 -15.05 7.23
CA PRO A 193 -19.03 -15.47 8.40
C PRO A 193 -18.60 -16.96 8.42
N TRP A 194 -19.14 -17.76 7.49
CA TRP A 194 -18.80 -19.16 7.26
C TRP A 194 -17.60 -19.36 6.32
N ALA A 195 -17.20 -18.33 5.56
CA ALA A 195 -16.00 -18.35 4.73
C ALA A 195 -14.74 -18.32 5.60
N ARG A 196 -13.61 -18.85 5.11
CA ARG A 196 -12.34 -18.90 5.85
C ARG A 196 -11.15 -18.78 4.90
N ALA A 197 -10.21 -17.86 5.16
CA ALA A 197 -9.03 -17.65 4.34
C ALA A 197 -8.19 -18.93 4.14
N ILE A 198 -8.13 -19.80 5.15
CA ILE A 198 -7.40 -21.08 5.12
C ILE A 198 -7.87 -22.04 4.01
N ASP A 199 -9.13 -21.95 3.57
CA ASP A 199 -9.69 -22.87 2.56
C ASP A 199 -9.27 -22.53 1.13
N ALA A 200 -8.79 -21.29 0.90
CA ALA A 200 -8.37 -20.78 -0.40
C ALA A 200 -6.93 -20.22 -0.42
N PHE A 201 -6.14 -20.53 0.62
CA PHE A 201 -4.75 -20.07 0.76
C PHE A 201 -3.77 -20.92 -0.09
N LYS A 202 -2.98 -20.26 -0.94
CA LYS A 202 -1.95 -20.89 -1.78
C LYS A 202 -0.60 -20.87 -1.05
N PRO A 203 -0.05 -22.02 -0.61
CA PRO A 203 1.23 -22.09 0.11
C PRO A 203 2.47 -21.94 -0.79
N HIS A 204 2.25 -21.67 -2.07
CA HIS A 204 3.28 -21.51 -3.11
C HIS A 204 3.23 -20.13 -3.77
N ASP A 205 2.40 -19.22 -3.25
CA ASP A 205 2.31 -17.83 -3.71
C ASP A 205 3.69 -17.16 -3.70
N GLY A 206 4.07 -16.57 -4.84
CA GLY A 206 5.34 -15.88 -5.02
C GLY A 206 5.55 -14.70 -4.07
N ALA A 207 4.47 -14.12 -3.53
CA ALA A 207 4.55 -13.07 -2.52
C ALA A 207 5.15 -13.55 -1.18
N ILE A 208 4.95 -14.81 -0.78
CA ILE A 208 5.40 -15.33 0.52
C ILE A 208 6.92 -15.13 0.75
N PRO A 209 7.83 -15.62 -0.12
CA PRO A 209 9.26 -15.39 0.06
C PRO A 209 9.68 -13.92 -0.15
N VAL A 210 8.95 -13.15 -0.96
CA VAL A 210 9.25 -11.73 -1.20
C VAL A 210 8.96 -10.92 0.07
N ILE A 211 7.79 -11.06 0.67
CA ILE A 211 7.42 -10.42 1.93
C ILE A 211 8.34 -10.88 3.08
N ALA A 212 8.67 -12.18 3.14
CA ALA A 212 9.61 -12.71 4.10
C ALA A 212 11.01 -12.07 3.99
N SER A 213 11.46 -11.77 2.77
CA SER A 213 12.74 -11.10 2.53
C SER A 213 12.81 -9.66 3.08
N GLY A 214 11.65 -9.02 3.31
CA GLY A 214 11.51 -7.76 4.01
C GLY A 214 11.57 -7.86 5.54
N GLY A 215 11.77 -9.06 6.10
CA GLY A 215 11.86 -9.32 7.53
C GLY A 215 10.53 -9.63 8.22
N VAL A 216 9.42 -9.69 7.48
CA VAL A 216 8.10 -10.06 7.99
C VAL A 216 8.04 -11.58 8.15
N THR A 217 8.04 -12.09 9.38
CA THR A 217 8.06 -13.53 9.66
C THR A 217 6.68 -14.13 9.93
N THR A 218 5.72 -13.29 10.34
CA THR A 218 4.35 -13.72 10.68
C THR A 218 3.33 -12.72 10.12
N SER A 219 2.24 -13.22 9.54
CA SER A 219 1.12 -12.39 9.09
C SER A 219 -0.23 -12.97 9.51
N LEU A 220 -1.16 -12.11 9.93
CA LEU A 220 -2.59 -12.45 9.99
C LEU A 220 -3.22 -12.22 8.61
N VAL A 221 -3.49 -13.31 7.92
CA VAL A 221 -4.18 -13.32 6.63
C VAL A 221 -5.68 -13.18 6.89
N LEU A 222 -6.23 -12.03 6.57
CA LEU A 222 -7.66 -11.75 6.67
C LEU A 222 -8.34 -11.99 5.32
N THR A 223 -9.66 -12.22 5.36
CA THR A 223 -10.49 -11.95 4.19
C THR A 223 -10.68 -10.44 4.01
N GLY A 224 -11.11 -10.01 2.83
CA GLY A 224 -11.18 -8.60 2.42
C GLY A 224 -12.37 -7.82 2.99
N ALA A 225 -12.53 -6.59 2.51
CA ALA A 225 -13.53 -5.65 3.01
C ALA A 225 -14.72 -5.43 2.06
N LYS A 226 -14.92 -6.29 1.05
CA LYS A 226 -16.06 -6.19 0.11
C LYS A 226 -17.41 -6.52 0.80
N ASN A 227 -17.40 -7.31 1.87
CA ASN A 227 -18.58 -7.69 2.67
C ASN A 227 -18.54 -7.04 4.06
N GLN A 228 -19.68 -6.97 4.77
CA GLN A 228 -19.74 -6.49 6.17
C GLN A 228 -19.16 -7.50 7.15
N ILE A 229 -19.28 -8.78 6.83
CA ILE A 229 -18.67 -9.88 7.58
C ILE A 229 -18.13 -10.84 6.52
N SER A 230 -16.81 -10.95 6.43
CA SER A 230 -16.13 -11.59 5.30
C SER A 230 -15.58 -12.99 5.61
N GLY A 231 -15.78 -13.49 6.82
CA GLY A 231 -15.28 -14.79 7.25
C GLY A 231 -13.96 -14.76 8.03
N GLU A 232 -13.45 -15.94 8.36
CA GLU A 232 -12.32 -16.11 9.27
C GLU A 232 -10.96 -15.87 8.61
N GLY A 233 -10.06 -15.24 9.36
CA GLY A 233 -8.64 -15.12 9.02
C GLY A 233 -7.79 -16.25 9.61
N VAL A 234 -6.54 -16.34 9.17
CA VAL A 234 -5.56 -17.34 9.60
C VAL A 234 -4.18 -16.71 9.82
N VAL A 235 -3.48 -17.09 10.89
CA VAL A 235 -2.10 -16.62 11.13
C VAL A 235 -1.10 -17.63 10.56
N VAL A 236 -0.19 -17.15 9.74
CA VAL A 236 0.85 -17.95 9.07
C VAL A 236 2.25 -17.44 9.38
N LYS A 237 3.23 -18.34 9.44
CA LYS A 237 4.65 -18.02 9.27
C LYS A 237 4.93 -17.82 7.78
N MET A 238 5.70 -16.80 7.44
CA MET A 238 6.03 -16.40 6.07
C MET A 238 7.17 -17.26 5.48
N LYS A 239 6.95 -18.57 5.46
CA LYS A 239 7.91 -19.59 4.97
C LYS A 239 7.22 -20.50 3.96
N GLN A 240 7.94 -20.91 2.92
CA GLN A 240 7.39 -21.87 1.96
C GLN A 240 7.17 -23.25 2.60
N ALA A 241 6.09 -23.93 2.22
CA ALA A 241 5.81 -25.30 2.65
C ALA A 241 4.98 -26.06 1.61
N ASN A 242 5.05 -27.40 1.62
CA ASN A 242 4.28 -28.27 0.71
C ASN A 242 2.76 -28.31 1.01
N SER A 243 2.29 -27.58 2.02
CA SER A 243 0.87 -27.36 2.30
C SER A 243 0.68 -26.22 3.29
N VAL A 244 -0.50 -25.59 3.30
CA VAL A 244 -0.87 -24.53 4.25
C VAL A 244 -0.61 -24.94 5.70
N ARG A 245 -0.84 -26.22 6.04
CA ARG A 245 -0.61 -26.77 7.39
C ARG A 245 0.84 -26.65 7.87
N GLY A 246 1.82 -26.58 6.97
CA GLY A 246 3.24 -26.37 7.31
C GLY A 246 3.59 -24.91 7.64
N MET A 247 2.68 -23.97 7.34
CA MET A 247 2.83 -22.53 7.59
C MET A 247 2.05 -22.07 8.83
N LEU A 248 1.05 -22.81 9.27
CA LEU A 248 0.23 -22.45 10.45
C LEU A 248 1.06 -22.44 11.73
N LEU A 249 0.81 -21.44 12.59
CA LEU A 249 1.26 -21.49 13.98
C LEU A 249 0.38 -22.46 14.77
N ASN A 250 0.98 -23.21 15.70
CA ASN A 250 0.20 -24.08 16.60
C ASN A 250 -0.45 -23.24 17.71
N LEU A 251 -1.65 -22.72 17.43
CA LEU A 251 -2.49 -21.96 18.36
C LEU A 251 -3.08 -22.81 19.51
N THR A 252 -2.68 -24.08 19.63
CA THR A 252 -3.11 -25.05 20.66
C THR A 252 -1.93 -25.77 21.32
N GLU A 253 -0.71 -25.23 21.23
CA GLU A 253 0.50 -25.87 21.77
C GLU A 253 0.47 -26.08 23.29
N SER A 254 -0.27 -25.22 24.00
CA SER A 254 -0.59 -25.28 25.44
C SER A 254 -1.92 -25.98 25.76
N GLY A 255 -2.63 -26.50 24.74
CA GLY A 255 -3.98 -27.07 24.85
C GLY A 255 -5.10 -26.02 24.83
N GLY A 256 -6.35 -26.47 25.05
CA GLY A 256 -7.54 -25.61 25.05
C GLY A 256 -8.09 -25.31 23.66
N LYS A 257 -8.86 -24.21 23.54
CA LYS A 257 -9.40 -23.73 22.25
C LYS A 257 -8.33 -22.95 21.46
N PRO A 258 -8.24 -23.15 20.13
CA PRO A 258 -7.44 -22.26 19.28
C PRO A 258 -8.00 -20.85 19.30
N GLN A 259 -7.11 -19.85 19.29
CA GLN A 259 -7.48 -18.47 18.98
C GLN A 259 -7.98 -18.38 17.53
N ARG A 260 -9.15 -17.78 17.32
CA ARG A 260 -9.73 -17.51 15.99
C ARG A 260 -9.85 -16.02 15.74
N TYR A 261 -9.98 -15.64 14.46
CA TYR A 261 -10.01 -14.25 13.99
C TYR A 261 -11.09 -14.09 12.92
N LEU A 262 -11.92 -13.04 13.00
CA LEU A 262 -13.00 -12.79 12.05
C LEU A 262 -12.89 -11.38 11.48
N LYS A 263 -12.94 -11.25 10.15
CA LYS A 263 -13.03 -9.95 9.47
C LYS A 263 -14.48 -9.47 9.43
N MET A 264 -14.68 -8.24 9.88
CA MET A 264 -15.87 -7.44 9.63
C MET A 264 -15.46 -6.14 8.92
N ALA A 265 -16.41 -5.44 8.33
CA ALA A 265 -16.17 -4.17 7.67
C ALA A 265 -17.42 -3.26 7.62
N MET A 266 -17.16 -1.97 7.44
CA MET A 266 -18.13 -0.86 7.42
C MET A 266 -17.60 0.26 6.51
N GLY A 267 -18.47 1.17 6.05
CA GLY A 267 -18.09 2.37 5.29
C GLY A 267 -18.47 2.32 3.81
N GLU A 268 -17.58 2.79 2.93
CA GLU A 268 -17.89 2.92 1.49
C GLU A 268 -17.77 1.61 0.71
N ASN A 269 -16.88 0.72 1.15
CA ASN A 269 -16.52 -0.48 0.39
C ASN A 269 -17.70 -1.45 0.19
N GLN A 270 -18.55 -1.65 1.20
CA GLN A 270 -19.62 -2.66 1.17
C GLN A 270 -20.86 -2.11 0.46
N LYS A 271 -21.33 -0.90 0.82
CA LYS A 271 -22.42 -0.22 0.10
C LYS A 271 -22.18 -0.11 -1.40
N ARG A 272 -20.92 0.08 -1.85
CA ARG A 272 -20.57 0.12 -3.28
C ARG A 272 -20.52 -1.27 -3.90
N GLN A 273 -19.96 -2.26 -3.22
CA GLN A 273 -19.98 -3.65 -3.70
C GLN A 273 -21.40 -4.17 -3.97
N PHE A 274 -22.37 -3.70 -3.18
CA PHE A 274 -23.76 -4.17 -3.23
C PHE A 274 -24.78 -3.14 -3.75
N GLU A 275 -24.35 -1.96 -4.24
CA GLU A 275 -25.27 -0.88 -4.67
C GLU A 275 -26.23 -1.31 -5.79
N SER A 276 -25.76 -2.18 -6.69
CA SER A 276 -26.51 -2.74 -7.81
C SER A 276 -27.01 -4.18 -7.56
N VAL A 277 -26.84 -4.71 -6.34
CA VAL A 277 -27.23 -6.09 -5.98
C VAL A 277 -28.60 -6.08 -5.29
N PRO A 278 -29.65 -6.71 -5.85
CA PRO A 278 -30.98 -6.69 -5.29
C PRO A 278 -31.05 -7.21 -3.83
N GLY A 279 -31.42 -6.31 -2.90
CA GLY A 279 -31.52 -6.61 -1.46
C GLY A 279 -30.22 -6.44 -0.67
N GLY A 280 -29.10 -6.15 -1.32
CA GLY A 280 -27.85 -5.80 -0.66
C GLY A 280 -27.87 -4.41 0.00
N PRO A 281 -26.88 -4.09 0.85
CA PRO A 281 -26.70 -2.74 1.37
C PRO A 281 -26.28 -1.78 0.25
N SER A 282 -26.94 -0.62 0.17
CA SER A 282 -26.50 0.53 -0.65
C SER A 282 -26.21 1.78 0.19
N THR A 283 -26.35 1.68 1.51
CA THR A 283 -26.18 2.76 2.50
C THR A 283 -25.72 2.19 3.85
N ARG A 284 -25.04 3.01 4.66
CA ARG A 284 -24.69 2.72 6.07
C ARG A 284 -25.89 2.26 6.92
N LEU A 285 -27.10 2.77 6.62
CA LEU A 285 -28.35 2.34 7.23
C LEU A 285 -28.72 0.88 6.86
N GLY A 286 -28.54 0.51 5.60
CA GLY A 286 -28.69 -0.86 5.12
C GLY A 286 -27.63 -1.81 5.67
N GLU A 287 -26.41 -1.31 5.92
CA GLU A 287 -25.34 -2.06 6.58
C GLU A 287 -25.68 -2.38 8.04
N SER A 288 -26.07 -1.36 8.81
CA SER A 288 -26.58 -1.52 10.17
C SER A 288 -27.75 -2.51 10.28
N TYR A 289 -28.63 -2.59 9.27
CA TYR A 289 -29.71 -3.59 9.21
C TYR A 289 -29.18 -5.01 8.98
N TRP A 290 -28.29 -5.20 8.01
CA TRP A 290 -27.73 -6.52 7.69
C TRP A 290 -26.87 -7.07 8.82
N PHE A 291 -26.08 -6.22 9.50
CA PHE A 291 -25.32 -6.56 10.70
C PHE A 291 -26.25 -7.04 11.84
N ARG A 292 -27.29 -6.26 12.16
CA ARG A 292 -28.29 -6.62 13.18
C ARG A 292 -29.02 -7.94 12.86
N LYS A 293 -29.36 -8.16 11.59
CA LYS A 293 -30.00 -9.40 11.10
C LYS A 293 -29.09 -10.62 11.30
N ALA A 294 -27.80 -10.49 10.97
CA ALA A 294 -26.80 -11.54 11.16
C ALA A 294 -26.65 -11.94 12.64
N TYR A 295 -26.53 -10.95 13.51
CA TYR A 295 -26.34 -11.20 14.94
C TYR A 295 -27.61 -11.63 15.68
N ASP A 296 -28.82 -11.25 15.25
CA ASP A 296 -30.03 -11.84 15.85
C ASP A 296 -30.20 -13.32 15.48
N ASN A 297 -29.83 -13.73 14.25
CA ASN A 297 -29.78 -15.15 13.88
C ASN A 297 -28.77 -15.92 14.76
N ALA A 298 -27.55 -15.40 14.92
CA ALA A 298 -26.55 -15.98 15.81
C ALA A 298 -27.03 -16.04 17.27
N ARG A 299 -27.67 -14.97 17.77
CA ARG A 299 -28.23 -14.88 19.13
C ARG A 299 -29.36 -15.89 19.37
N ARG A 300 -30.17 -16.22 18.35
CA ARG A 300 -31.17 -17.30 18.42
C ARG A 300 -30.49 -18.67 18.53
N LEU A 301 -29.59 -18.98 17.60
CA LEU A 301 -28.85 -20.25 17.62
C LEU A 301 -28.08 -20.47 18.93
N LYS A 302 -27.40 -19.43 19.44
CA LYS A 302 -26.70 -19.48 20.73
C LYS A 302 -27.67 -19.86 21.87
N ARG A 303 -28.86 -19.27 21.94
CA ARG A 303 -29.87 -19.57 22.96
C ARG A 303 -30.42 -21.00 22.84
N GLU A 304 -30.53 -21.53 21.62
CA GLU A 304 -30.96 -22.92 21.40
C GLU A 304 -29.88 -23.91 21.84
N GLN A 305 -28.61 -23.64 21.52
CA GLN A 305 -27.46 -24.41 22.00
C GLN A 305 -27.32 -24.37 23.53
N ASP A 306 -27.43 -23.18 24.13
CA ASP A 306 -27.32 -23.01 25.59
C ASP A 306 -28.42 -23.80 26.31
N ARG A 307 -29.68 -23.73 25.84
CA ARG A 307 -30.80 -24.53 26.36
C ARG A 307 -30.61 -26.03 26.21
N TRP A 308 -30.02 -26.48 25.10
CA TRP A 308 -29.69 -27.90 24.91
C TRP A 308 -28.68 -28.35 25.99
N CYS A 309 -27.64 -27.55 26.24
CA CYS A 309 -26.65 -27.82 27.28
C CYS A 309 -27.22 -27.78 28.70
N GLU A 310 -28.05 -26.78 29.01
CA GLU A 310 -28.80 -26.69 30.27
C GLU A 310 -29.63 -27.98 30.50
N THR A 311 -30.39 -28.39 29.49
CA THR A 311 -31.21 -29.61 29.53
C THR A 311 -30.36 -30.86 29.72
N ALA A 312 -29.25 -31.01 28.98
CA ALA A 312 -28.37 -32.17 29.08
C ALA A 312 -27.67 -32.26 30.46
N SER A 313 -27.39 -31.11 31.09
CA SER A 313 -26.77 -31.02 32.42
C SER A 313 -27.72 -31.27 33.60
N ALA A 314 -29.03 -31.24 33.38
CA ALA A 314 -30.04 -31.41 34.43
C ALA A 314 -30.09 -32.85 34.98
N THR A 315 -30.63 -33.03 36.18
CA THR A 315 -30.79 -34.37 36.79
C THR A 315 -31.69 -35.27 35.94
N ASN A 316 -31.15 -36.38 35.43
CA ASN A 316 -31.75 -37.25 34.40
C ASN A 316 -31.96 -36.60 33.01
N GLY A 317 -31.48 -35.38 32.79
CA GLY A 317 -31.77 -34.56 31.61
C GLY A 317 -31.33 -35.15 30.27
N LEU A 318 -30.30 -36.01 30.26
CA LEU A 318 -29.90 -36.82 29.09
C LEU A 318 -31.06 -37.67 28.52
N ARG A 319 -32.03 -38.09 29.35
CA ARG A 319 -33.23 -38.84 28.92
C ARG A 319 -34.33 -37.93 28.35
N SER A 320 -34.18 -36.62 28.45
CA SER A 320 -35.11 -35.61 27.94
C SER A 320 -34.60 -34.95 26.64
N ILE A 321 -33.37 -35.25 26.22
CA ILE A 321 -32.85 -34.85 24.92
C ILE A 321 -33.46 -35.76 23.84
N THR A 322 -34.31 -35.18 23.00
CA THR A 322 -34.98 -35.87 21.87
C THR A 322 -34.61 -35.29 20.50
N ARG A 323 -33.62 -34.40 20.46
CA ARG A 323 -33.13 -33.71 19.26
C ARG A 323 -31.63 -33.49 19.34
N GLU A 324 -30.99 -33.45 18.17
CA GLU A 324 -29.58 -33.10 18.00
C GLU A 324 -29.23 -31.75 18.66
N TYR A 325 -27.96 -31.56 18.96
CA TYR A 325 -27.42 -30.24 19.32
C TYR A 325 -27.63 -29.25 18.16
N PRO A 326 -28.17 -28.03 18.38
CA PRO A 326 -28.44 -27.08 17.29
C PRO A 326 -27.19 -26.67 16.50
N ARG A 327 -27.16 -27.01 15.20
CA ARG A 327 -26.06 -26.76 14.25
C ARG A 327 -26.46 -25.73 13.19
N SER A 328 -25.53 -24.86 12.80
CA SER A 328 -25.63 -24.06 11.56
C SER A 328 -24.23 -23.75 11.04
N LEU A 329 -23.94 -24.07 9.77
CA LEU A 329 -22.69 -23.65 9.15
C LEU A 329 -22.64 -22.12 8.97
N GLU A 330 -23.79 -21.52 8.64
CA GLU A 330 -23.92 -20.08 8.37
C GLU A 330 -23.65 -19.21 9.60
N TRP A 331 -24.12 -19.61 10.79
CA TRP A 331 -24.12 -18.74 11.98
C TRP A 331 -23.15 -19.13 13.11
N GLN A 332 -22.49 -20.29 13.05
CA GLN A 332 -21.66 -20.76 14.18
C GLN A 332 -20.51 -19.79 14.51
N THR A 333 -19.81 -19.23 13.52
CA THR A 333 -18.72 -18.26 13.76
C THR A 333 -19.21 -17.04 14.56
N LEU A 334 -20.42 -16.55 14.29
CA LEU A 334 -21.01 -15.44 15.05
C LEU A 334 -21.51 -15.87 16.43
N VAL A 335 -21.94 -17.12 16.61
CA VAL A 335 -22.17 -17.68 17.96
C VAL A 335 -20.88 -17.71 18.77
N ASP A 336 -19.76 -18.06 18.14
CA ASP A 336 -18.45 -18.14 18.79
C ASP A 336 -17.92 -16.74 19.15
N VAL A 337 -18.17 -15.71 18.33
CA VAL A 337 -18.01 -14.29 18.69
C VAL A 337 -18.85 -13.94 19.92
N LEU A 338 -20.14 -14.28 19.93
CA LEU A 338 -21.07 -14.08 21.06
C LEU A 338 -20.76 -14.95 22.30
N ARG A 339 -19.75 -15.83 22.23
CA ARG A 339 -19.17 -16.52 23.38
C ARG A 339 -17.89 -15.85 23.87
N GLY A 340 -17.19 -15.09 23.02
CA GLY A 340 -15.85 -14.56 23.28
C GLY A 340 -14.71 -15.51 22.86
N ASP A 341 -14.96 -16.38 21.87
CA ASP A 341 -13.96 -17.33 21.35
C ASP A 341 -13.16 -16.81 20.14
N VAL A 342 -13.47 -15.61 19.65
CA VAL A 342 -12.99 -15.06 18.37
C VAL A 342 -12.54 -13.61 18.55
N ARG A 343 -11.35 -13.24 18.04
CA ARG A 343 -10.88 -11.85 17.94
C ARG A 343 -11.54 -11.18 16.72
N VAL A 344 -12.17 -10.04 16.95
CA VAL A 344 -12.96 -9.31 15.95
C VAL A 344 -12.14 -8.16 15.38
N ASN A 345 -11.93 -8.19 14.07
CA ASN A 345 -11.11 -7.26 13.32
C ASN A 345 -11.99 -6.49 12.33
N VAL A 346 -12.21 -5.19 12.58
CA VAL A 346 -13.19 -4.39 11.82
C VAL A 346 -12.48 -3.38 10.92
N HIS A 347 -12.61 -3.55 9.60
CA HIS A 347 -12.19 -2.54 8.62
C HIS A 347 -13.20 -1.38 8.58
N GLY A 348 -12.71 -0.15 8.71
CA GLY A 348 -13.49 1.07 8.50
C GLY A 348 -12.64 2.30 8.74
N TYR A 349 -13.20 3.50 8.56
CA TYR A 349 -12.40 4.73 8.56
C TYR A 349 -13.06 5.88 9.30
N GLU A 350 -14.32 6.20 8.97
CA GLU A 350 -14.99 7.41 9.45
C GLU A 350 -15.58 7.24 10.87
N THR A 351 -15.76 8.35 11.57
CA THR A 351 -16.24 8.36 12.96
C THR A 351 -17.65 7.81 13.11
N GLU A 352 -18.56 8.09 12.15
CA GLU A 352 -19.93 7.58 12.22
C GLU A 352 -20.01 6.05 12.03
N ASP A 353 -19.09 5.45 11.27
CA ASP A 353 -19.02 4.00 11.09
C ASP A 353 -18.46 3.33 12.35
N ILE A 354 -17.38 3.88 12.91
CA ILE A 354 -16.75 3.39 14.15
C ILE A 354 -17.77 3.41 15.30
N LEU A 355 -18.51 4.50 15.48
CA LEU A 355 -19.53 4.62 16.52
C LEU A 355 -20.73 3.69 16.27
N ALA A 356 -21.18 3.53 15.02
CA ALA A 356 -22.24 2.56 14.70
C ALA A 356 -21.82 1.10 14.98
N MET A 357 -20.54 0.76 14.77
CA MET A 357 -20.00 -0.55 15.15
C MET A 357 -19.92 -0.74 16.66
N PHE A 358 -19.64 0.32 17.44
CA PHE A 358 -19.71 0.28 18.90
C PHE A 358 -21.14 0.07 19.40
N ASP A 359 -22.12 0.76 18.82
CA ASP A 359 -23.55 0.51 19.08
C ASP A 359 -23.93 -0.95 18.81
N HIS A 360 -23.44 -1.56 17.72
CA HIS A 360 -23.69 -2.97 17.41
C HIS A 360 -22.97 -3.92 18.38
N ALA A 361 -21.74 -3.61 18.77
CA ALA A 361 -20.98 -4.38 19.76
C ALA A 361 -21.70 -4.43 21.12
N ASP A 362 -22.25 -3.28 21.55
CA ASP A 362 -23.00 -3.15 22.80
C ASP A 362 -24.42 -3.77 22.71
N GLU A 363 -25.10 -3.68 21.54
CA GLU A 363 -26.44 -4.27 21.33
C GLU A 363 -26.44 -5.82 21.39
N PHE A 364 -25.35 -6.45 20.95
CA PHE A 364 -25.23 -7.91 20.90
C PHE A 364 -24.29 -8.51 21.95
N GLY A 365 -23.39 -7.72 22.54
CA GLY A 365 -22.49 -8.13 23.61
C GLY A 365 -21.26 -8.90 23.12
N PHE A 366 -20.49 -8.29 22.22
CA PHE A 366 -19.18 -8.82 21.79
C PHE A 366 -18.09 -7.74 21.83
N ASN A 367 -16.83 -8.14 21.96
CA ASN A 367 -15.69 -7.23 22.00
C ASN A 367 -15.03 -7.11 20.62
N ILE A 368 -14.66 -5.89 20.24
CA ILE A 368 -13.77 -5.62 19.11
C ILE A 368 -12.32 -5.77 19.60
N THR A 369 -11.44 -6.34 18.78
CA THR A 369 -10.00 -6.49 19.07
C THR A 369 -9.20 -5.38 18.42
N ALA A 370 -9.46 -5.12 17.14
CA ALA A 370 -8.81 -4.06 16.38
C ALA A 370 -9.78 -3.37 15.41
N LEU A 371 -9.64 -2.05 15.29
CA LEU A 371 -10.10 -1.30 14.13
C LEU A 371 -8.96 -1.26 13.10
N HIS A 372 -9.26 -1.70 11.88
CA HIS A 372 -8.31 -1.75 10.78
C HIS A 372 -8.45 -0.50 9.92
N HIS A 373 -7.30 0.08 9.59
CA HIS A 373 -7.07 1.39 8.99
C HIS A 373 -7.52 2.54 9.88
N ALA A 374 -8.83 2.70 10.11
CA ALA A 374 -9.44 3.57 11.11
C ALA A 374 -8.91 5.03 11.10
N LEU A 375 -8.70 5.61 9.92
CA LEU A 375 -7.88 6.81 9.76
C LEU A 375 -8.48 8.14 10.30
N HIS A 376 -9.73 8.13 10.79
CA HIS A 376 -10.32 9.23 11.61
C HIS A 376 -10.51 8.84 13.09
N ALA A 377 -9.87 7.76 13.56
CA ALA A 377 -9.90 7.32 14.96
C ALA A 377 -9.37 8.38 15.94
N ASP A 378 -8.53 9.30 15.47
CA ASP A 378 -8.02 10.45 16.22
C ASP A 378 -9.13 11.39 16.72
N LEU A 379 -10.32 11.35 16.10
CA LEU A 379 -11.49 12.12 16.48
C LEU A 379 -12.38 11.42 17.53
N VAL A 380 -12.14 10.14 17.84
CA VAL A 380 -12.94 9.29 18.75
C VAL A 380 -12.07 8.46 19.73
N MET A 381 -10.86 8.95 20.04
CA MET A 381 -9.86 8.21 20.81
C MET A 381 -10.31 7.83 22.24
N ASP A 382 -11.15 8.63 22.90
CA ASP A 382 -11.68 8.30 24.23
C ASP A 382 -12.49 6.99 24.24
N GLU A 383 -13.40 6.80 23.28
CA GLU A 383 -14.19 5.57 23.13
C GLU A 383 -13.28 4.36 22.85
N ILE A 384 -12.35 4.48 21.90
CA ILE A 384 -11.42 3.42 21.51
C ILE A 384 -10.58 2.97 22.71
N LYS A 385 -10.02 3.93 23.45
CA LYS A 385 -9.17 3.69 24.62
C LYS A 385 -9.97 3.13 25.81
N ALA A 386 -11.18 3.64 26.06
CA ALA A 386 -12.06 3.13 27.12
C ALA A 386 -12.50 1.67 26.87
N ARG A 387 -12.69 1.31 25.59
CA ARG A 387 -13.02 -0.06 25.15
C ARG A 387 -11.80 -0.98 25.03
N GLY A 388 -10.58 -0.45 25.16
CA GLY A 388 -9.32 -1.21 25.07
C GLY A 388 -8.99 -1.72 23.66
N ILE A 389 -9.53 -1.07 22.63
CA ILE A 389 -9.43 -1.50 21.23
C ILE A 389 -8.11 -0.99 20.62
N ALA A 390 -7.46 -1.82 19.80
CA ALA A 390 -6.27 -1.44 19.05
C ALA A 390 -6.60 -0.80 17.69
N VAL A 391 -5.65 -0.05 17.13
CA VAL A 391 -5.69 0.44 15.74
C VAL A 391 -4.62 -0.28 14.93
N VAL A 392 -5.00 -0.87 13.80
CA VAL A 392 -4.09 -1.48 12.81
C VAL A 392 -4.09 -0.58 11.58
N GLY A 393 -3.27 0.46 11.61
CA GLY A 393 -3.38 1.63 10.72
C GLY A 393 -2.39 1.66 9.57
N PHE A 394 -2.58 2.66 8.71
CA PHE A 394 -1.57 3.13 7.75
C PHE A 394 -0.89 4.41 8.27
N SER A 395 0.25 4.75 7.69
CA SER A 395 1.01 5.99 7.90
C SER A 395 0.83 7.01 6.76
N ASP A 396 0.71 6.54 5.51
CA ASP A 396 0.61 7.41 4.33
C ASP A 396 -0.42 6.97 3.28
N SER A 397 -1.20 5.92 3.51
CA SER A 397 -2.25 5.44 2.59
C SER A 397 -3.56 6.22 2.78
N TRP A 398 -3.76 7.32 2.07
CA TRP A 398 -4.91 8.23 2.23
C TRP A 398 -5.35 8.90 0.92
N GLY A 399 -6.50 9.59 0.93
CA GLY A 399 -6.96 10.46 -0.16
C GLY A 399 -7.57 9.79 -1.39
N ASP A 400 -7.62 8.45 -1.45
CA ASP A 400 -8.14 7.69 -2.60
C ASP A 400 -9.70 7.57 -2.62
N LYS A 401 -10.36 7.81 -1.48
CA LYS A 401 -11.83 7.80 -1.23
C LYS A 401 -12.24 8.97 -0.34
N LYS A 402 -13.55 9.27 -0.21
CA LYS A 402 -14.06 10.26 0.76
C LYS A 402 -13.77 9.83 2.19
N GLU A 403 -13.97 8.57 2.55
CA GLU A 403 -13.61 8.01 3.86
C GLU A 403 -12.09 7.97 4.13
N LEU A 404 -11.26 8.20 3.11
CA LEU A 404 -9.80 8.36 3.21
C LEU A 404 -9.36 9.84 3.12
N TYR A 405 -10.30 10.77 2.94
CA TYR A 405 -9.98 12.16 2.65
C TYR A 405 -9.59 12.93 3.90
N ASN A 406 -8.68 13.89 3.73
CA ASN A 406 -8.19 14.77 4.80
C ASN A 406 -7.64 14.05 6.06
N VAL A 407 -7.14 12.81 5.90
CA VAL A 407 -6.40 12.09 6.95
C VAL A 407 -5.07 12.83 7.21
N SER A 408 -4.73 13.04 8.48
CA SER A 408 -3.49 13.71 8.89
C SER A 408 -2.26 12.80 8.75
N SER A 409 -1.15 13.35 8.25
CA SER A 409 0.15 12.67 8.19
C SER A 409 0.66 12.28 9.59
N TYR A 410 0.27 13.04 10.62
CA TYR A 410 0.61 12.81 12.03
C TYR A 410 -0.36 11.86 12.75
N PHE A 411 -1.24 11.15 12.04
CA PHE A 411 -2.19 10.19 12.63
C PHE A 411 -1.50 9.09 13.48
N PRO A 412 -0.44 8.38 13.00
CA PRO A 412 0.24 7.36 13.80
C PRO A 412 0.78 7.87 15.14
N ALA A 413 1.45 9.03 15.12
CA ALA A 413 2.01 9.66 16.32
C ALA A 413 0.92 9.96 17.35
N ARG A 414 -0.16 10.64 16.94
CA ARG A 414 -1.24 11.04 17.84
C ARG A 414 -1.98 9.86 18.48
N VAL A 415 -2.22 8.77 17.74
CA VAL A 415 -2.85 7.55 18.28
C VAL A 415 -1.96 6.88 19.33
N ALA A 416 -0.65 6.76 19.05
CA ALA A 416 0.31 6.16 19.98
C ALA A 416 0.55 7.02 21.24
N GLU A 417 0.72 8.34 21.07
CA GLU A 417 0.87 9.31 22.18
C GLU A 417 -0.37 9.35 23.09
N TYR A 418 -1.57 9.18 22.52
CA TYR A 418 -2.80 9.05 23.31
C TYR A 418 -2.86 7.74 24.11
N GLY A 419 -1.95 6.78 23.87
CA GLY A 419 -1.87 5.50 24.55
C GLY A 419 -2.88 4.47 24.05
N ILE A 420 -3.27 4.54 22.77
CA ILE A 420 -3.98 3.47 22.07
C ILE A 420 -2.94 2.53 21.45
N PRO A 421 -3.09 1.19 21.54
CA PRO A 421 -2.17 0.27 20.87
C PRO A 421 -2.25 0.42 19.35
N LEU A 422 -1.19 0.95 18.74
CA LEU A 422 -1.04 1.09 17.30
C LEU A 422 -0.17 -0.03 16.74
N ALA A 423 -0.69 -0.78 15.76
CA ALA A 423 0.13 -1.51 14.80
C ALA A 423 0.05 -0.84 13.42
N LEU A 424 1.09 -1.00 12.61
CA LEU A 424 1.12 -0.58 11.22
C LEU A 424 0.99 -1.79 10.28
N THR A 425 0.49 -1.57 9.07
CA THR A 425 0.31 -2.61 8.05
C THR A 425 0.45 -2.05 6.63
N ARG A 426 0.66 -2.92 5.65
CA ARG A 426 0.65 -2.60 4.21
C ARG A 426 -0.62 -3.11 3.50
N ASP A 427 -1.52 -3.81 4.22
CA ASP A 427 -2.75 -4.43 3.68
C ASP A 427 -2.50 -5.23 2.39
N HIS A 428 -1.36 -5.94 2.33
CA HIS A 428 -0.83 -6.48 1.07
C HIS A 428 -1.85 -7.42 0.40
N PRO A 429 -2.12 -7.30 -0.92
CA PRO A 429 -1.47 -6.43 -1.90
C PRO A 429 -2.29 -5.18 -2.25
N ALA A 430 -2.76 -4.42 -1.26
CA ALA A 430 -3.18 -3.02 -1.45
C ALA A 430 -1.94 -2.12 -1.60
N GLU A 431 -0.96 -2.28 -0.69
CA GLU A 431 0.43 -1.86 -0.90
C GLU A 431 1.39 -3.05 -0.71
N TYR A 432 2.67 -2.85 -1.03
CA TYR A 432 3.67 -3.94 -1.01
C TYR A 432 4.06 -4.37 0.41
N GLY A 433 4.01 -5.68 0.67
CA GLY A 433 4.15 -6.27 2.00
C GLY A 433 5.60 -6.47 2.44
N GLN A 434 6.51 -6.64 1.48
CA GLN A 434 7.96 -6.61 1.70
C GLN A 434 8.42 -5.32 2.41
N TRP A 435 7.66 -4.23 2.27
CA TRP A 435 8.03 -2.90 2.75
C TRP A 435 7.26 -2.48 4.02
N LEU A 436 6.88 -3.41 4.90
CA LEU A 436 6.27 -3.08 6.21
C LEU A 436 7.14 -2.12 7.06
N VAL A 437 8.47 -2.21 6.94
CA VAL A 437 9.39 -1.28 7.61
C VAL A 437 9.29 0.16 7.10
N TYR A 438 8.90 0.35 5.83
CA TYR A 438 8.70 1.67 5.22
C TYR A 438 7.50 2.42 5.83
N GLU A 439 6.46 1.67 6.26
CA GLU A 439 5.33 2.21 7.02
C GLU A 439 5.79 2.84 8.34
N GLY A 440 6.67 2.13 9.06
CA GLY A 440 7.30 2.64 10.28
C GLY A 440 8.20 3.85 10.00
N GLN A 441 8.97 3.81 8.92
CA GLN A 441 9.84 4.92 8.51
C GLN A 441 9.06 6.23 8.25
N ILE A 442 7.92 6.16 7.54
CA ILE A 442 7.08 7.34 7.29
C ILE A 442 6.38 7.81 8.59
N ALA A 443 5.84 6.88 9.40
CA ALA A 443 5.26 7.23 10.69
C ALA A 443 6.27 7.95 11.62
N HIS A 444 7.53 7.52 11.60
CA HIS A 444 8.64 8.15 12.33
C HIS A 444 9.00 9.53 11.76
N HIS A 445 9.02 9.69 10.43
CA HIS A 445 9.13 11.00 9.79
C HIS A 445 7.98 11.93 10.23
N PHE A 446 6.76 11.44 10.44
CA PHE A 446 5.64 12.21 11.00
C PHE A 446 5.49 12.09 12.53
N GLY A 447 6.62 11.93 13.24
CA GLY A 447 6.75 12.22 14.67
C GLY A 447 6.57 11.04 15.62
N LEU A 448 6.25 9.83 15.13
CA LEU A 448 6.16 8.64 15.98
C LEU A 448 7.55 8.33 16.59
N SER A 449 7.62 8.10 17.91
CA SER A 449 8.91 7.83 18.58
C SER A 449 9.59 6.58 18.02
N THR A 450 10.91 6.49 18.09
CA THR A 450 11.68 5.33 17.61
C THR A 450 11.18 4.01 18.23
N GLU A 451 10.94 4.03 19.53
CA GLU A 451 10.43 2.91 20.33
C GLU A 451 9.02 2.50 19.88
N SER A 452 8.13 3.49 19.77
CA SER A 452 6.74 3.30 19.37
C SER A 452 6.63 2.81 17.91
N THR A 453 7.53 3.27 17.05
CA THR A 453 7.65 2.85 15.65
C THR A 453 8.04 1.37 15.57
N ILE A 454 9.14 0.96 16.22
CA ILE A 454 9.58 -0.45 16.26
C ILE A 454 8.49 -1.33 16.88
N ALA A 455 7.85 -0.88 17.96
CA ALA A 455 6.75 -1.61 18.60
C ALA A 455 5.55 -1.82 17.68
N SER A 456 5.21 -0.84 16.82
CA SER A 456 4.06 -0.90 15.92
C SER A 456 4.18 -1.93 14.78
N ILE A 457 5.40 -2.37 14.44
CA ILE A 457 5.65 -3.42 13.41
C ILE A 457 6.17 -4.74 14.00
N ILE A 458 6.28 -4.84 15.34
CA ILE A 458 6.81 -6.02 16.04
C ILE A 458 5.91 -6.43 17.23
N SER A 459 6.05 -5.80 18.40
CA SER A 459 5.47 -6.32 19.65
C SER A 459 3.98 -6.00 19.84
N ILE A 460 3.51 -4.86 19.33
CA ILE A 460 2.08 -4.49 19.37
C ILE A 460 1.25 -5.42 18.47
N PRO A 461 1.57 -5.64 17.18
CA PRO A 461 0.85 -6.62 16.37
C PRO A 461 0.90 -8.04 16.98
N ALA A 462 2.03 -8.49 17.53
CA ALA A 462 2.09 -9.77 18.26
C ALA A 462 1.05 -9.87 19.41
N ARG A 463 0.86 -8.79 20.19
CA ARG A 463 -0.15 -8.72 21.25
C ARG A 463 -1.60 -8.63 20.73
N ILE A 464 -1.83 -7.91 19.63
CA ILE A 464 -3.14 -7.85 18.95
C ILE A 464 -3.56 -9.24 18.47
N LEU A 465 -2.62 -10.10 18.06
CA LEU A 465 -2.88 -11.50 17.75
C LEU A 465 -3.04 -12.38 19.01
N GLY A 466 -2.41 -12.01 20.13
CA GLY A 466 -2.36 -12.83 21.35
C GLY A 466 -1.21 -13.85 21.32
N LEU A 467 -0.10 -13.46 20.69
CA LEU A 467 1.09 -14.25 20.44
C LEU A 467 2.35 -13.62 21.06
N ASP A 468 2.22 -12.60 21.91
CA ASP A 468 3.33 -11.95 22.63
C ASP A 468 3.94 -12.81 23.76
N ASN A 469 3.49 -14.07 23.89
CA ASN A 469 4.16 -15.16 24.62
C ASN A 469 5.08 -16.03 23.73
N ARG A 470 5.12 -15.79 22.41
CA ARG A 470 5.89 -16.55 21.40
C ARG A 470 6.69 -15.67 20.44
N LEU A 471 6.18 -14.48 20.13
CA LEU A 471 6.65 -13.61 19.06
C LEU A 471 6.94 -12.20 19.59
N GLY A 472 7.53 -11.37 18.73
CA GLY A 472 7.67 -9.94 18.95
C GLY A 472 8.76 -9.54 19.95
N PHE A 473 9.56 -10.48 20.46
CA PHE A 473 10.74 -10.21 21.29
C PHE A 473 11.78 -11.33 21.15
N VAL A 474 13.07 -11.00 21.26
CA VAL A 474 14.17 -12.00 21.29
C VAL A 474 14.37 -12.49 22.73
N ARG A 475 13.62 -13.53 23.13
CA ARG A 475 13.60 -14.05 24.51
C ARG A 475 13.67 -15.58 24.56
N PRO A 476 14.34 -16.18 25.56
CA PRO A 476 14.36 -17.64 25.74
C PRO A 476 12.95 -18.26 25.75
N GLY A 477 12.75 -19.30 24.96
CA GLY A 477 11.48 -20.02 24.79
C GLY A 477 10.52 -19.44 23.74
N TYR A 478 10.81 -18.27 23.17
CA TYR A 478 10.07 -17.68 22.05
C TYR A 478 10.50 -18.34 20.73
N ASP A 479 9.64 -18.27 19.71
CA ASP A 479 9.95 -18.77 18.37
C ASP A 479 11.17 -18.00 17.82
N ALA A 480 12.13 -18.69 17.20
CA ALA A 480 13.38 -18.09 16.71
C ALA A 480 13.20 -17.34 15.37
N ASP A 481 12.37 -16.31 15.42
CA ASP A 481 12.11 -15.38 14.33
C ASP A 481 13.01 -14.14 14.51
N LEU A 482 14.01 -13.98 13.65
CA LEU A 482 15.08 -12.97 13.79
C LEU A 482 15.44 -12.36 12.42
N VAL A 483 15.65 -11.05 12.37
CA VAL A 483 16.12 -10.34 11.17
C VAL A 483 17.49 -9.72 11.45
N VAL A 484 18.46 -9.97 10.58
CA VAL A 484 19.75 -9.26 10.55
C VAL A 484 19.67 -8.13 9.53
N TRP A 485 20.08 -6.91 9.88
CA TRP A 485 19.97 -5.73 9.02
C TRP A 485 21.32 -5.17 8.57
N ASP A 486 21.33 -4.53 7.40
CA ASP A 486 22.50 -3.81 6.88
C ASP A 486 22.76 -2.47 7.56
N ARG A 487 21.73 -1.88 8.18
CA ARG A 487 21.73 -0.60 8.92
C ARG A 487 20.58 -0.55 9.94
N HIS A 488 20.33 0.62 10.55
CA HIS A 488 19.16 0.77 11.42
C HIS A 488 17.84 0.70 10.60
N PRO A 489 16.84 -0.12 11.00
CA PRO A 489 15.60 -0.33 10.23
C PRO A 489 14.86 0.94 9.81
N LEU A 490 14.95 2.02 10.60
CA LEU A 490 14.29 3.30 10.30
C LEU A 490 15.04 4.22 9.32
N GLN A 491 16.11 3.77 8.67
CA GLN A 491 16.83 4.54 7.62
C GLN A 491 16.34 4.17 6.21
N VAL A 492 16.37 5.13 5.28
CA VAL A 492 16.06 4.88 3.86
C VAL A 492 16.88 3.71 3.30
N GLY A 493 16.20 2.75 2.68
CA GLY A 493 16.83 1.58 2.07
C GLY A 493 17.40 0.55 3.06
N ALA A 494 16.99 0.57 4.33
CA ALA A 494 17.33 -0.49 5.27
C ALA A 494 16.88 -1.87 4.75
N THR A 495 17.83 -2.79 4.65
CA THR A 495 17.69 -4.06 3.94
C THR A 495 18.07 -5.22 4.88
N PRO A 496 17.20 -6.24 5.02
CA PRO A 496 17.57 -7.49 5.69
C PRO A 496 18.72 -8.20 4.98
N LEU A 497 19.76 -8.60 5.70
CA LEU A 497 20.88 -9.41 5.20
C LEU A 497 20.62 -10.92 5.38
N GLU A 498 19.86 -11.30 6.40
CA GLU A 498 19.39 -12.67 6.62
C GLU A 498 18.13 -12.66 7.50
N VAL A 499 17.14 -13.49 7.16
CA VAL A 499 15.87 -13.62 7.87
C VAL A 499 15.70 -15.05 8.33
N TYR A 500 15.50 -15.22 9.63
CA TYR A 500 15.25 -16.50 10.29
C TYR A 500 13.76 -16.61 10.65
N ILE A 501 13.15 -17.76 10.39
CA ILE A 501 11.80 -18.13 10.82
C ILE A 501 11.85 -19.52 11.46
N ASP A 502 11.35 -19.64 12.69
CA ASP A 502 11.51 -20.85 13.51
C ASP A 502 12.96 -21.37 13.48
N GLY A 503 13.94 -20.46 13.58
CA GLY A 503 15.38 -20.75 13.56
C GLY A 503 15.98 -21.15 12.19
N ASN A 504 15.18 -21.19 11.13
CA ASN A 504 15.63 -21.54 9.78
C ASN A 504 15.82 -20.27 8.93
N SER A 505 16.96 -20.13 8.27
CA SER A 505 17.20 -19.02 7.32
C SER A 505 16.30 -19.18 6.09
N VAL A 506 15.33 -18.28 5.90
CA VAL A 506 14.40 -18.29 4.75
C VAL A 506 14.79 -17.33 3.63
N ALA A 507 15.56 -16.29 3.94
CA ALA A 507 16.17 -15.37 2.98
C ALA A 507 17.56 -14.97 3.46
N ARG A 508 18.54 -14.89 2.56
CA ARG A 508 19.92 -14.47 2.84
C ARG A 508 20.46 -13.69 1.64
N ALA A 509 21.02 -12.52 1.88
CA ALA A 509 21.68 -11.69 0.88
C ALA A 509 22.96 -12.36 0.34
N SER A 510 23.43 -11.95 -0.84
CA SER A 510 24.72 -12.42 -1.37
C SER A 510 25.89 -12.04 -0.46
N GLU A 511 26.98 -12.80 -0.53
CA GLU A 511 28.21 -12.49 0.20
C GLU A 511 28.81 -11.13 -0.21
N ASP A 512 28.45 -10.58 -1.38
CA ASP A 512 28.90 -9.26 -1.82
C ASP A 512 28.03 -8.12 -1.29
N LEU A 513 26.71 -8.32 -1.11
CA LEU A 513 25.87 -7.42 -0.29
C LEU A 513 26.31 -7.42 1.19
N TRP A 514 26.64 -8.59 1.75
CA TRP A 514 27.18 -8.71 3.10
C TRP A 514 28.47 -7.88 3.26
N LYS A 515 29.46 -8.05 2.37
CA LYS A 515 30.71 -7.24 2.39
C LYS A 515 30.45 -5.75 2.14
N ALA A 516 29.63 -5.40 1.16
CA ALA A 516 29.34 -4.00 0.83
C ALA A 516 28.79 -3.24 2.06
N SER A 517 27.90 -3.87 2.82
CA SER A 517 27.35 -3.29 4.04
C SER A 517 28.36 -3.18 5.21
N GLU A 518 29.47 -3.92 5.24
CA GLU A 518 30.54 -3.72 6.26
C GLU A 518 31.12 -2.31 6.23
N SER A 519 31.18 -1.70 5.03
CA SER A 519 31.63 -0.31 4.86
C SER A 519 30.62 0.74 5.33
N GLY A 520 29.33 0.38 5.43
CA GLY A 520 28.21 1.30 5.69
C GLY A 520 27.49 1.10 7.03
N ALA A 521 27.73 0.01 7.75
CA ALA A 521 26.98 -0.41 8.95
C ALA A 521 27.20 0.47 10.22
N TYR A 522 27.89 1.60 10.11
CA TYR A 522 28.35 2.40 11.27
C TYR A 522 27.25 3.23 11.94
N VAL A 523 26.17 3.59 11.23
CA VAL A 523 25.06 4.36 11.82
C VAL A 523 24.09 3.40 12.52
N LYS A 524 24.41 3.04 13.77
CA LYS A 524 23.63 2.15 14.63
C LYS A 524 22.35 2.78 15.23
N GLU A 525 22.00 3.98 14.80
CA GLU A 525 20.98 4.82 15.44
C GLU A 525 19.92 5.23 14.39
N ALA A 526 18.70 5.52 14.86
CA ALA A 526 17.62 6.01 14.01
C ALA A 526 17.94 7.41 13.46
N PRO A 527 17.34 7.82 12.32
CA PRO A 527 17.31 9.24 11.94
C PRO A 527 16.68 10.10 13.04
N VAL A 528 17.02 11.38 13.09
CA VAL A 528 16.43 12.32 14.06
C VAL A 528 15.19 12.96 13.44
N SER A 529 14.01 12.59 13.94
CA SER A 529 12.75 13.25 13.56
C SER A 529 12.72 14.68 14.10
N ARG A 530 12.66 15.69 13.23
CA ARG A 530 12.71 17.11 13.61
C ARG A 530 11.34 17.65 14.02
N SER A 531 11.34 18.44 15.10
CA SER A 531 10.18 19.17 15.61
C SER A 531 9.72 20.26 14.64
N ARG A 532 8.46 20.67 14.75
CA ARG A 532 7.75 21.52 13.78
C ARG A 532 8.02 23.02 13.91
N VAL A 533 8.63 23.47 15.01
CA VAL A 533 8.61 24.89 15.41
C VAL A 533 10.01 25.51 15.42
N SER A 534 10.33 26.28 14.37
CA SER A 534 11.31 27.36 14.42
C SER A 534 10.61 28.64 14.86
N SER A 535 10.76 29.02 16.13
CA SER A 535 10.18 30.26 16.67
C SER A 535 10.99 31.48 16.23
N GLU A 536 10.31 32.50 15.71
CA GLU A 536 10.87 33.80 15.30
C GLU A 536 11.72 33.82 14.01
N SER A 537 11.33 33.09 12.97
CA SER A 537 11.92 33.26 11.62
C SER A 537 11.55 34.61 10.97
N THR A 538 12.49 35.21 10.21
CA THR A 538 12.25 36.41 9.39
C THR A 538 11.71 36.11 7.98
N CYS A 539 11.58 34.83 7.63
CA CYS A 539 11.06 34.36 6.36
C CYS A 539 9.60 34.81 6.16
N ARG A 540 9.27 35.36 4.98
CA ARG A 540 7.90 35.75 4.60
C ARG A 540 7.67 35.52 3.10
N ALA A 541 6.50 34.99 2.76
CA ALA A 541 6.07 34.88 1.36
C ALA A 541 6.10 36.24 0.65
N GLY A 542 6.57 36.24 -0.60
CA GLY A 542 6.75 37.42 -1.45
C GLY A 542 8.16 38.06 -1.40
N GLN A 543 9.04 37.65 -0.47
CA GLN A 543 10.43 38.16 -0.41
C GLN A 543 11.24 37.75 -1.66
N SER A 544 11.76 38.73 -2.41
CA SER A 544 12.68 38.53 -3.55
C SER A 544 14.17 38.66 -3.17
N ASP A 545 14.43 39.20 -1.99
CA ASP A 545 15.76 39.50 -1.49
C ASP A 545 15.84 38.92 -0.07
N ILE A 546 16.78 38.00 0.16
CA ILE A 546 16.89 37.23 1.41
C ILE A 546 18.31 36.66 1.56
N ILE A 547 18.75 36.50 2.81
CA ILE A 547 20.00 35.85 3.18
C ILE A 547 19.64 34.58 3.96
N ILE A 548 20.21 33.43 3.61
CA ILE A 548 20.09 32.19 4.38
C ILE A 548 21.46 31.78 4.93
N ARG A 549 21.51 31.31 6.18
CA ARG A 549 22.71 30.84 6.90
C ARG A 549 22.45 29.51 7.60
N GLY A 550 23.51 28.73 7.83
CA GLY A 550 23.44 27.41 8.50
C GLY A 550 23.15 26.25 7.54
N LEU A 551 23.30 26.48 6.23
CA LEU A 551 23.26 25.44 5.21
C LEU A 551 24.54 24.59 5.28
N GLY A 552 24.40 23.31 5.64
CA GLY A 552 25.49 22.33 5.63
C GLY A 552 25.85 21.84 4.22
N THR A 553 24.86 21.81 3.30
CA THR A 553 25.02 21.33 1.91
C THR A 553 24.17 22.15 0.93
N SER A 554 24.72 22.44 -0.26
CA SER A 554 23.97 23.03 -1.38
C SER A 554 24.21 22.27 -2.68
N PHE A 555 23.12 21.81 -3.30
CA PHE A 555 23.11 21.22 -4.65
C PHE A 555 22.90 22.27 -5.76
N ILE A 556 22.92 23.56 -5.40
CA ILE A 556 22.79 24.72 -6.31
C ILE A 556 23.98 25.66 -6.13
N GLY A 557 24.59 26.08 -7.23
CA GLY A 557 25.71 27.03 -7.24
C GLY A 557 25.28 28.50 -7.36
N ALA A 558 26.25 29.41 -7.33
CA ALA A 558 26.03 30.87 -7.43
C ALA A 558 25.35 31.35 -8.74
N GLY A 559 25.11 30.47 -9.72
CA GLY A 559 24.31 30.75 -10.91
C GLY A 559 22.81 30.44 -10.79
N GLY A 560 22.34 29.94 -9.63
CA GLY A 560 20.93 29.55 -9.44
C GLY A 560 20.52 28.24 -10.13
N LEU A 561 21.50 27.39 -10.48
CA LEU A 561 21.30 26.10 -11.15
C LEU A 561 21.95 24.95 -10.38
N ARG A 562 21.39 23.74 -10.59
CA ARG A 562 21.90 22.43 -10.13
C ARG A 562 23.40 22.30 -10.42
N VAL A 563 24.21 21.95 -9.41
CA VAL A 563 25.64 21.62 -9.53
C VAL A 563 25.90 20.15 -9.18
N GLU A 564 26.65 19.43 -10.01
CA GLU A 564 26.81 17.97 -9.88
C GLU A 564 27.61 17.56 -8.64
N GLN A 565 28.62 18.35 -8.29
CA GLN A 565 29.29 18.30 -7.00
C GLN A 565 28.64 19.35 -6.08
N PRO A 566 28.01 18.96 -4.96
CA PRO A 566 27.42 19.92 -4.04
C PRO A 566 28.50 20.71 -3.29
N GLU A 567 28.20 21.96 -2.96
CA GLU A 567 28.99 22.73 -2.00
C GLU A 567 28.64 22.25 -0.58
N THR A 568 29.64 22.17 0.30
CA THR A 568 29.49 21.74 1.71
C THR A 568 30.34 22.62 2.62
N GLY A 569 29.93 22.77 3.88
CA GLY A 569 30.55 23.67 4.86
C GLY A 569 29.51 24.42 5.68
N ASN A 570 29.86 25.58 6.24
CA ASN A 570 28.90 26.51 6.85
C ASN A 570 28.48 27.58 5.83
N LEU A 571 27.59 27.20 4.92
CA LEU A 571 27.27 27.99 3.74
C LEU A 571 26.30 29.14 4.07
N THR A 572 26.59 30.31 3.52
CA THR A 572 25.67 31.43 3.38
C THR A 572 25.18 31.51 1.94
N VAL A 573 23.88 31.73 1.77
CA VAL A 573 23.25 32.04 0.47
C VAL A 573 22.74 33.47 0.52
N VAL A 574 23.01 34.24 -0.54
CA VAL A 574 22.44 35.59 -0.71
C VAL A 574 21.64 35.62 -2.01
N VAL A 575 20.38 36.00 -1.88
CA VAL A 575 19.42 36.20 -2.98
C VAL A 575 19.13 37.70 -3.09
N ARG A 576 19.18 38.26 -4.30
CA ARG A 576 18.82 39.65 -4.59
C ARG A 576 17.98 39.74 -5.85
N ALA A 577 16.94 40.59 -5.85
CA ALA A 577 16.01 40.78 -6.96
C ALA A 577 15.52 39.45 -7.61
N GLY A 578 15.27 38.43 -6.77
CA GLY A 578 14.80 37.12 -7.18
C GLY A 578 15.86 36.17 -7.74
N ARG A 579 17.16 36.45 -7.57
CA ARG A 579 18.26 35.62 -8.08
C ARG A 579 19.29 35.34 -7.00
N ILE A 580 19.81 34.12 -6.96
CA ILE A 580 20.99 33.80 -6.16
C ILE A 580 22.16 34.63 -6.72
N VAL A 581 22.84 35.39 -5.86
CA VAL A 581 24.04 36.18 -6.19
C VAL A 581 25.30 35.67 -5.49
N CYS A 582 25.15 34.87 -4.43
CA CYS A 582 26.25 34.17 -3.78
C CYS A 582 25.76 32.89 -3.09
N VAL A 583 26.56 31.83 -3.15
CA VAL A 583 26.49 30.61 -2.33
C VAL A 583 27.91 30.35 -1.83
N GLY A 584 28.09 29.91 -0.58
CA GLY A 584 29.40 29.52 -0.04
C GLY A 584 29.67 30.05 1.36
N GLU A 585 30.81 29.70 1.92
CA GLU A 585 31.31 30.22 3.20
C GLU A 585 31.83 31.67 3.04
N HIS A 586 33.04 31.96 3.54
CA HIS A 586 33.66 33.30 3.60
C HIS A 586 33.62 34.13 2.31
N ARG A 587 33.55 33.49 1.13
CA ARG A 587 33.40 34.20 -0.15
C ARG A 587 32.10 35.00 -0.27
N CYS A 588 31.08 34.69 0.56
CA CYS A 588 29.82 35.42 0.63
C CYS A 588 29.72 36.40 1.80
N ASP A 589 30.67 36.43 2.75
CA ASP A 589 30.59 37.29 3.95
C ASP A 589 30.42 38.77 3.59
N ASP A 590 31.18 39.26 2.62
CA ASP A 590 31.16 40.66 2.20
C ASP A 590 29.90 41.03 1.39
N VAL A 591 29.29 40.05 0.71
CA VAL A 591 28.02 40.19 -0.02
C VAL A 591 26.84 40.18 0.96
N ALA A 592 26.85 39.26 1.92
CA ALA A 592 25.86 39.16 2.97
C ALA A 592 25.90 40.39 3.89
N ARG A 593 27.09 40.88 4.24
CA ARG A 593 27.26 42.10 5.05
C ARG A 593 26.61 43.32 4.38
N ARG A 594 26.88 43.55 3.09
CA ARG A 594 26.23 44.63 2.33
C ARG A 594 24.72 44.44 2.20
N ALA A 595 24.25 43.21 2.07
CA ALA A 595 22.82 42.93 2.07
C ALA A 595 22.16 43.18 3.45
N VAL A 596 22.86 42.93 4.57
CA VAL A 596 22.39 43.36 5.90
C VAL A 596 22.40 44.89 6.03
N GLU A 597 23.40 45.59 5.49
CA GLU A 597 23.43 47.06 5.40
C GLU A 597 22.25 47.61 4.57
N ASP A 598 21.82 46.90 3.53
CA ASP A 598 20.60 47.16 2.73
C ASP A 598 19.27 46.78 3.47
N ASN A 599 19.33 46.27 4.71
CA ASN A 599 18.19 45.76 5.50
C ASN A 599 17.51 44.50 4.91
N ILE A 600 18.25 43.67 4.17
CA ILE A 600 17.74 42.38 3.67
C ILE A 600 17.57 41.38 4.83
N PRO A 601 16.44 40.64 4.92
CA PRO A 601 16.19 39.70 6.00
C PRO A 601 17.18 38.53 6.01
N VAL A 602 17.57 38.09 7.22
CA VAL A 602 18.43 36.93 7.46
C VAL A 602 17.61 35.82 8.10
N VAL A 603 17.59 34.65 7.46
CA VAL A 603 17.03 33.41 7.98
C VAL A 603 18.19 32.48 8.37
N GLY A 604 18.19 32.01 9.61
CA GLY A 604 18.99 30.85 10.01
C GLY A 604 18.17 29.58 9.78
N VAL A 605 18.84 28.53 9.32
CA VAL A 605 18.32 27.14 9.30
C VAL A 605 19.31 26.24 10.02
N GLU A 606 18.83 25.20 10.69
CA GLU A 606 19.70 24.21 11.34
C GLU A 606 19.99 23.02 10.42
N ASP A 607 21.28 22.69 10.21
CA ASP A 607 21.70 21.53 9.39
C ASP A 607 21.05 21.55 8.01
N GLY A 608 21.18 22.71 7.34
CA GLY A 608 20.36 23.04 6.19
C GLY A 608 20.84 22.42 4.87
N TYR A 609 19.89 21.96 4.05
CA TYR A 609 20.14 21.41 2.71
C TYR A 609 19.39 22.23 1.66
N MET A 610 20.10 22.82 0.69
CA MET A 610 19.47 23.53 -0.44
C MET A 610 19.47 22.66 -1.70
N LEU A 611 18.27 22.31 -2.18
CA LEU A 611 17.99 21.49 -3.36
C LEU A 611 17.24 22.32 -4.42
N PRO A 612 17.32 22.00 -5.72
CA PRO A 612 16.35 22.49 -6.70
C PRO A 612 14.96 21.89 -6.40
N GLY A 613 13.90 22.61 -6.77
CA GLY A 613 12.53 22.11 -6.65
C GLY A 613 12.32 20.85 -7.51
N LEU A 614 11.73 19.80 -6.91
CA LEU A 614 11.60 18.51 -7.58
C LEU A 614 10.56 18.61 -8.73
N THR A 615 10.78 17.82 -9.78
CA THR A 615 9.95 17.81 -11.00
C THR A 615 9.52 16.36 -11.28
N ILE A 616 8.30 15.99 -10.88
CA ILE A 616 7.82 14.60 -10.86
C ILE A 616 6.80 14.35 -11.99
N VAL A 617 6.78 13.14 -12.58
CA VAL A 617 5.70 12.69 -13.47
C VAL A 617 4.68 11.86 -12.69
N THR A 618 3.39 12.07 -12.90
CA THR A 618 2.34 11.30 -12.22
C THR A 618 1.25 10.84 -13.18
N ARG A 619 0.48 9.84 -12.76
CA ARG A 619 -0.68 9.33 -13.51
C ARG A 619 -1.84 10.32 -13.57
N GLN A 620 -2.10 11.07 -12.49
CA GLN A 620 -3.39 11.75 -12.31
C GLN A 620 -3.40 13.01 -11.42
N HIS A 621 -2.28 13.47 -10.86
CA HIS A 621 -2.29 14.66 -9.98
C HIS A 621 -2.84 15.90 -10.71
N GLY A 622 -3.71 16.64 -10.03
CA GLY A 622 -4.43 17.78 -10.62
C GLY A 622 -5.60 17.41 -11.53
N LEU A 623 -5.65 16.19 -12.09
CA LEU A 623 -6.85 15.71 -12.81
C LEU A 623 -7.84 15.02 -11.85
N THR A 624 -7.32 14.25 -10.90
CA THR A 624 -8.07 13.53 -9.87
C THR A 624 -7.67 14.00 -8.48
N GLU A 625 -8.67 14.23 -7.61
CA GLU A 625 -8.45 14.40 -6.17
C GLU A 625 -8.67 13.06 -5.43
N MET A 626 -9.84 12.42 -5.60
CA MET A 626 -10.16 11.11 -5.01
C MET A 626 -10.54 10.12 -6.12
N ARG A 627 -9.66 9.19 -6.48
CA ARG A 627 -9.85 8.28 -7.63
C ARG A 627 -11.12 7.43 -7.53
N GLN A 628 -11.47 6.95 -6.33
CA GLN A 628 -12.66 6.13 -6.13
C GLN A 628 -13.97 6.94 -6.01
N GLU A 629 -13.92 8.28 -6.10
CA GLU A 629 -15.08 9.17 -6.19
C GLU A 629 -15.07 9.93 -7.54
N PRO A 630 -15.75 9.39 -8.58
CA PRO A 630 -15.67 9.90 -9.94
C PRO A 630 -16.00 11.38 -10.12
N SER A 631 -16.82 11.98 -9.25
CA SER A 631 -17.17 13.40 -9.33
C SER A 631 -15.99 14.35 -9.03
N THR A 632 -14.87 13.85 -8.51
CA THR A 632 -13.63 14.63 -8.33
C THR A 632 -12.59 14.45 -9.43
N SER A 633 -12.74 13.43 -10.29
CA SER A 633 -11.85 13.21 -11.43
C SER A 633 -12.17 14.13 -12.61
N ASP A 634 -11.25 14.23 -13.58
CA ASP A 634 -11.50 14.81 -14.91
C ASP A 634 -12.25 13.80 -15.81
N GLY A 635 -12.23 12.51 -15.42
CA GLY A 635 -12.73 11.40 -16.22
C GLY A 635 -11.65 10.85 -17.17
N ALA A 636 -11.84 9.61 -17.61
CA ALA A 636 -10.91 8.92 -18.51
C ALA A 636 -11.53 8.73 -19.91
N SER A 637 -10.74 8.93 -20.96
CA SER A 637 -11.19 8.70 -22.34
C SER A 637 -11.22 7.21 -22.71
N ALA A 638 -11.77 6.89 -23.89
CA ALA A 638 -11.74 5.53 -24.42
C ALA A 638 -10.36 5.13 -24.99
N GLY A 639 -9.47 6.12 -25.17
CA GLY A 639 -8.15 5.97 -25.76
C GLY A 639 -8.17 5.80 -27.28
N GLU A 640 -9.14 6.43 -27.94
CA GLU A 640 -9.43 6.28 -29.38
C GLU A 640 -9.47 7.65 -30.11
N GLU A 641 -9.12 8.75 -29.42
CA GLU A 641 -9.28 10.14 -29.88
C GLU A 641 -8.16 10.64 -30.83
N TYR A 642 -7.76 9.82 -31.81
CA TYR A 642 -6.57 10.06 -32.65
C TYR A 642 -6.60 11.35 -33.49
N GLU A 643 -7.77 11.74 -34.02
CA GLU A 643 -7.90 12.95 -34.85
C GLU A 643 -7.79 14.24 -34.03
N ASN A 644 -8.16 14.18 -32.74
CA ASN A 644 -8.21 15.34 -31.85
C ASN A 644 -7.57 15.00 -30.49
N PRO A 645 -6.23 14.83 -30.43
CA PRO A 645 -5.53 14.45 -29.21
C PRO A 645 -5.84 15.36 -28.01
N LEU A 646 -6.28 14.74 -26.92
CA LEU A 646 -6.58 15.41 -25.66
C LEU A 646 -5.31 16.06 -25.05
N SER A 647 -5.48 17.05 -24.18
CA SER A 647 -4.37 17.77 -23.54
C SER A 647 -4.73 18.17 -22.12
N SER A 648 -3.96 17.70 -21.14
CA SER A 648 -4.30 17.78 -19.71
C SER A 648 -4.36 19.20 -19.15
N LYS A 649 -3.70 20.17 -19.78
CA LYS A 649 -3.80 21.62 -19.46
C LYS A 649 -5.22 22.17 -19.37
N PHE A 650 -6.21 21.49 -19.95
CA PHE A 650 -7.62 21.89 -19.90
C PHE A 650 -8.38 21.30 -18.70
N GLY A 651 -7.87 20.20 -18.11
CA GLY A 651 -8.49 19.50 -16.97
C GLY A 651 -7.77 19.70 -15.62
N ILE A 652 -6.53 20.22 -15.61
CA ILE A 652 -5.75 20.44 -14.38
C ILE A 652 -6.47 21.42 -13.45
N LYS A 653 -6.93 20.87 -12.32
CA LYS A 653 -7.41 21.56 -11.13
C LYS A 653 -6.21 21.85 -10.22
N PHE A 654 -6.22 23.05 -9.64
CA PHE A 654 -5.17 23.55 -8.74
C PHE A 654 -5.69 23.59 -7.28
N ASP A 655 -4.81 23.88 -6.32
CA ASP A 655 -5.15 23.97 -4.88
C ASP A 655 -5.69 22.67 -4.23
N GLY A 656 -5.61 21.51 -4.89
CA GLY A 656 -5.99 20.21 -4.33
C GLY A 656 -5.06 19.73 -3.20
N VAL A 657 -5.56 18.86 -2.31
CA VAL A 657 -4.82 18.41 -1.11
C VAL A 657 -3.56 17.63 -1.45
N HIS A 658 -3.59 16.81 -2.51
CA HIS A 658 -2.43 16.05 -2.98
C HIS A 658 -1.33 16.97 -3.53
N LEU A 659 -1.72 17.98 -4.32
CA LEU A 659 -0.79 19.01 -4.81
C LEU A 659 -0.19 19.83 -3.67
N LYS A 660 -1.00 20.23 -2.67
CA LYS A 660 -0.54 20.94 -1.47
C LYS A 660 0.48 20.12 -0.66
N ARG A 661 0.25 18.82 -0.48
CA ARG A 661 1.15 17.91 0.25
C ARG A 661 2.43 17.61 -0.50
N ALA A 662 2.36 17.42 -1.81
CA ALA A 662 3.53 17.31 -2.68
C ALA A 662 4.38 18.58 -2.65
N TYR A 663 3.73 19.74 -2.73
CA TYR A 663 4.36 21.05 -2.66
C TYR A 663 5.05 21.28 -1.31
N ALA A 664 4.37 21.01 -0.19
CA ALA A 664 4.97 21.10 1.15
C ALA A 664 6.15 20.13 1.36
N GLY A 665 6.19 19.01 0.63
CA GLY A 665 7.35 18.10 0.57
C GLY A 665 8.49 18.56 -0.36
N GLY A 666 8.33 19.66 -1.11
CA GLY A 666 9.34 20.21 -2.02
C GLY A 666 9.21 19.81 -3.50
N VAL A 667 8.14 19.11 -3.89
CA VAL A 667 7.79 18.90 -5.30
C VAL A 667 7.13 20.16 -5.82
N THR A 668 7.89 21.02 -6.52
CA THR A 668 7.40 22.29 -7.07
C THR A 668 6.71 22.16 -8.43
N ARG A 669 7.05 21.12 -9.21
CA ARG A 669 6.64 20.98 -10.61
C ARG A 669 6.16 19.55 -10.88
N VAL A 670 5.08 19.42 -11.63
CA VAL A 670 4.42 18.14 -11.93
C VAL A 670 4.13 18.00 -13.42
N VAL A 671 4.41 16.85 -14.01
CA VAL A 671 3.94 16.44 -15.34
C VAL A 671 2.79 15.45 -15.17
N THR A 672 1.69 15.62 -15.91
CA THR A 672 0.58 14.64 -15.91
C THR A 672 -0.09 14.57 -17.30
N PRO A 673 -0.30 13.37 -17.88
CA PRO A 673 -1.08 13.18 -19.12
C PRO A 673 -2.59 13.14 -18.86
N PRO A 674 -3.43 13.22 -19.90
CA PRO A 674 -4.85 12.91 -19.77
C PRO A 674 -5.07 11.45 -19.30
N LEU A 675 -6.19 11.23 -18.60
CA LEU A 675 -6.60 9.91 -18.14
C LEU A 675 -7.25 9.14 -19.29
N THR A 676 -7.01 7.83 -19.34
CA THR A 676 -7.58 6.93 -20.36
C THR A 676 -7.78 5.53 -19.78
N ASN A 677 -8.75 4.80 -20.34
CA ASN A 677 -8.97 3.38 -20.11
C ASN A 677 -8.59 2.54 -21.36
N GLY A 678 -7.74 3.08 -22.25
CA GLY A 678 -7.36 2.45 -23.51
C GLY A 678 -5.95 2.81 -23.97
N PHE A 679 -5.70 2.63 -25.27
CA PHE A 679 -4.36 2.71 -25.86
C PHE A 679 -3.78 4.13 -25.89
N PHE A 680 -4.58 5.16 -26.18
CA PHE A 680 -4.10 6.54 -26.31
C PHE A 680 -4.49 7.41 -25.09
N HIS A 681 -3.60 8.30 -24.66
CA HIS A 681 -3.92 9.33 -23.66
C HIS A 681 -4.09 10.71 -24.31
N GLY A 682 -3.18 11.07 -25.23
CA GLY A 682 -3.00 12.44 -25.69
C GLY A 682 -1.74 13.08 -25.09
N VAL A 683 -1.79 14.38 -24.80
CA VAL A 683 -0.63 15.23 -24.54
C VAL A 683 -0.55 15.68 -23.08
N SER A 684 0.56 15.36 -22.41
CA SER A 684 0.82 15.78 -21.04
C SER A 684 1.26 17.23 -20.92
N THR A 685 1.14 17.74 -19.69
CA THR A 685 1.37 19.14 -19.34
C THR A 685 2.25 19.21 -18.10
N LEU A 686 3.25 20.10 -18.11
CA LEU A 686 4.05 20.49 -16.96
C LEU A 686 3.43 21.72 -16.29
N PHE A 687 3.16 21.62 -14.99
CA PHE A 687 2.51 22.67 -14.20
C PHE A 687 3.15 22.83 -12.81
N ARG A 688 2.90 23.97 -12.15
CA ARG A 688 3.32 24.22 -10.76
C ARG A 688 2.34 23.60 -9.77
N SER A 689 2.83 22.80 -8.85
CA SER A 689 2.01 22.18 -7.78
C SER A 689 1.52 23.19 -6.74
N GLY A 690 2.32 24.23 -6.45
CA GLY A 690 1.98 25.31 -5.51
C GLY A 690 1.06 26.40 -6.07
N ALA A 691 0.67 26.31 -7.34
CA ALA A 691 -0.30 27.24 -7.93
C ALA A 691 -1.73 26.95 -7.46
N LYS A 692 -2.56 28.00 -7.41
CA LYS A 692 -3.95 27.98 -6.96
C LYS A 692 -4.94 28.13 -8.10
N SER A 693 -4.48 28.63 -9.25
CA SER A 693 -5.27 28.77 -10.46
C SER A 693 -4.41 28.64 -11.71
N VAL A 694 -5.02 28.23 -12.82
CA VAL A 694 -4.46 28.33 -14.17
C VAL A 694 -4.19 29.80 -14.59
N LEU A 695 -4.74 30.76 -13.83
CA LEU A 695 -4.52 32.20 -13.99
C LEU A 695 -3.30 32.73 -13.22
N ASP A 696 -2.66 31.93 -12.37
CA ASP A 696 -1.45 32.36 -11.67
C ASP A 696 -0.26 32.39 -12.65
N ASP A 697 0.66 33.35 -12.45
CA ASP A 697 1.89 33.43 -13.25
C ASP A 697 2.63 32.07 -13.22
N GLY A 698 3.01 31.60 -14.41
CA GLY A 698 3.76 30.34 -14.59
C GLY A 698 3.03 29.05 -14.20
N ALA A 699 1.72 29.08 -13.86
CA ALA A 699 0.96 27.91 -13.42
C ALA A 699 1.09 26.72 -14.38
N ILE A 700 1.03 26.96 -15.70
CA ILE A 700 1.39 26.01 -16.75
C ILE A 700 2.77 26.40 -17.30
N ALA A 701 3.77 25.54 -17.11
CA ALA A 701 5.17 25.81 -17.47
C ALA A 701 5.59 25.19 -18.82
N GLU A 702 4.98 24.07 -19.23
CA GLU A 702 5.03 23.59 -20.63
C GLU A 702 3.70 22.88 -20.98
N PRO A 703 2.87 23.43 -21.88
CA PRO A 703 1.57 22.87 -22.25
C PRO A 703 1.60 21.63 -23.17
N ARG A 704 2.78 21.12 -23.55
CA ARG A 704 2.98 19.95 -24.43
C ARG A 704 4.22 19.13 -24.04
N ALA A 705 4.25 18.62 -22.81
CA ALA A 705 5.42 17.92 -22.24
C ALA A 705 5.78 16.62 -22.98
N ALA A 706 4.81 15.73 -23.24
CA ALA A 706 4.99 14.51 -24.04
C ALA A 706 3.66 13.99 -24.63
N LEU A 707 3.75 13.08 -25.59
CA LEU A 707 2.63 12.36 -26.20
C LEU A 707 2.56 10.93 -25.64
N HIS A 708 1.45 10.54 -25.01
CA HIS A 708 1.37 9.34 -24.18
C HIS A 708 0.47 8.22 -24.76
N PHE A 709 0.96 6.97 -24.66
CA PHE A 709 0.30 5.74 -25.10
C PHE A 709 0.52 4.60 -24.10
N THR A 710 -0.47 3.72 -23.89
CA THR A 710 -0.35 2.49 -23.08
C THR A 710 -0.37 1.26 -23.97
N ILE A 711 0.67 0.41 -23.86
CA ILE A 711 0.80 -0.85 -24.62
C ILE A 711 1.00 -2.02 -23.66
N GLY A 712 0.08 -2.97 -23.67
CA GLY A 712 -0.03 -4.05 -22.70
C GLY A 712 -1.46 -4.52 -22.52
N HIS A 713 -1.76 -5.17 -21.39
CA HIS A 713 -3.11 -5.62 -21.06
C HIS A 713 -4.10 -4.48 -20.81
N ASP A 714 -3.68 -3.41 -20.13
CA ASP A 714 -4.58 -2.33 -19.70
C ASP A 714 -4.98 -1.37 -20.83
N GLY A 715 -4.17 -1.26 -21.89
CA GLY A 715 -4.46 -0.41 -23.06
C GLY A 715 -5.42 -1.02 -24.08
N LYS A 716 -6.15 -2.09 -23.75
CA LYS A 716 -6.98 -2.86 -24.70
C LYS A 716 -8.37 -2.26 -24.85
N SER A 717 -8.63 -1.59 -25.98
CA SER A 717 -9.94 -1.01 -26.31
C SER A 717 -10.70 -1.83 -27.36
N ALA A 718 -11.86 -1.34 -27.81
CA ALA A 718 -12.61 -1.93 -28.92
C ALA A 718 -11.86 -1.78 -30.26
N GLN A 719 -11.17 -0.66 -30.49
CA GLN A 719 -10.32 -0.45 -31.67
C GLN A 719 -8.92 -1.08 -31.52
N THR A 720 -8.36 -1.16 -30.31
CA THR A 720 -7.04 -1.78 -30.04
C THR A 720 -7.11 -3.01 -29.11
N PRO A 721 -7.84 -4.09 -29.48
CA PRO A 721 -8.10 -5.23 -28.59
C PRO A 721 -6.89 -6.14 -28.32
N SER A 722 -5.72 -5.87 -28.91
CA SER A 722 -4.52 -6.69 -28.78
C SER A 722 -3.25 -5.83 -28.76
N ILE A 723 -2.18 -6.37 -28.16
CA ILE A 723 -0.86 -5.74 -28.18
C ILE A 723 -0.36 -5.53 -29.62
N THR A 724 -0.71 -6.45 -30.54
CA THR A 724 -0.43 -6.29 -31.97
C THR A 724 -1.12 -5.07 -32.56
N SER A 725 -2.41 -4.85 -32.31
CA SER A 725 -3.12 -3.67 -32.85
C SER A 725 -2.74 -2.36 -32.16
N GLN A 726 -2.35 -2.39 -30.87
CA GLN A 726 -1.72 -1.24 -30.19
C GLN A 726 -0.41 -0.84 -30.88
N ILE A 727 0.53 -1.79 -31.07
CA ILE A 727 1.83 -1.52 -31.69
C ILE A 727 1.67 -1.09 -33.16
N SER A 728 0.80 -1.76 -33.93
CA SER A 728 0.51 -1.35 -35.32
C SER A 728 -0.06 0.07 -35.37
N LYS A 729 -1.01 0.44 -34.50
CA LYS A 729 -1.57 1.80 -34.53
C LYS A 729 -0.55 2.86 -34.10
N LEU A 730 0.37 2.55 -33.18
CA LEU A 730 1.47 3.48 -32.87
C LEU A 730 2.43 3.65 -34.07
N HIS A 731 2.74 2.56 -34.78
CA HIS A 731 3.55 2.61 -36.01
C HIS A 731 2.87 3.46 -37.09
N ASP A 732 1.59 3.22 -37.37
CA ASP A 732 0.81 4.02 -38.33
C ASP A 732 0.85 5.51 -37.96
N LEU A 733 0.55 5.87 -36.70
CA LEU A 733 0.51 7.25 -36.22
C LEU A 733 1.85 7.98 -36.35
N LEU A 734 2.99 7.29 -36.26
CA LEU A 734 4.32 7.88 -36.42
C LEU A 734 4.85 7.82 -37.87
N THR A 735 4.26 7.02 -38.76
CA THR A 735 4.78 6.83 -40.13
C THR A 735 3.83 7.30 -41.24
N VAL A 736 2.61 6.76 -41.29
CA VAL A 736 1.59 6.95 -42.34
C VAL A 736 0.59 8.02 -41.93
N ASP A 737 -0.05 7.82 -40.77
CA ASP A 737 -1.08 8.69 -40.19
C ASP A 737 -0.49 9.94 -39.51
N LYS A 738 0.84 10.14 -39.54
CA LYS A 738 1.47 11.33 -38.92
C LYS A 738 0.92 12.67 -39.41
N HIS A 739 0.25 12.70 -40.56
CA HIS A 739 -0.42 13.90 -41.09
C HIS A 739 -1.82 14.15 -40.52
N LEU A 740 -2.39 13.21 -39.75
CA LEU A 740 -3.73 13.29 -39.14
C LEU A 740 -3.84 14.45 -38.14
N HIS A 741 -2.81 14.66 -37.32
CA HIS A 741 -2.72 15.78 -36.40
C HIS A 741 -1.26 16.25 -36.23
N LEU A 742 -1.04 17.56 -36.05
CA LEU A 742 0.31 18.17 -36.02
C LEU A 742 1.22 17.59 -34.92
N VAL A 743 0.66 17.10 -33.82
CA VAL A 743 1.46 16.51 -32.72
C VAL A 743 2.26 15.28 -33.17
N TYR A 744 1.71 14.47 -34.08
CA TYR A 744 2.41 13.30 -34.60
C TYR A 744 3.57 13.68 -35.54
N GLN A 745 3.43 14.77 -36.30
CA GLN A 745 4.52 15.33 -37.10
C GLN A 745 5.67 15.85 -36.23
N SER A 746 5.36 16.40 -35.05
CA SER A 746 6.37 16.80 -34.06
C SER A 746 7.00 15.59 -33.36
N ALA A 747 6.21 14.58 -33.01
CA ALA A 747 6.70 13.34 -32.39
C ALA A 747 7.70 12.61 -33.30
N THR A 748 7.38 12.48 -34.60
CA THR A 748 8.26 11.86 -35.60
C THR A 748 9.59 12.61 -35.80
N LYS A 749 9.65 13.91 -35.47
CA LYS A 749 10.89 14.70 -35.52
C LYS A 749 11.70 14.66 -34.22
N GLY A 750 11.11 14.17 -33.13
CA GLY A 750 11.64 14.34 -31.77
C GLY A 750 11.37 15.72 -31.15
N ASP A 751 10.55 16.59 -31.76
CA ASP A 751 10.13 17.90 -31.20
C ASP A 751 9.29 17.75 -29.91
N ILE A 752 8.74 16.55 -29.67
CA ILE A 752 7.99 16.17 -28.46
C ILE A 752 8.28 14.68 -28.17
N PRO A 753 8.57 14.29 -26.91
CA PRO A 753 8.75 12.89 -26.53
C PRO A 753 7.49 12.05 -26.77
N VAL A 754 7.69 10.77 -27.12
CA VAL A 754 6.64 9.74 -27.17
C VAL A 754 6.81 8.82 -25.97
N ALA A 755 5.95 8.99 -24.97
CA ALA A 755 5.95 8.18 -23.75
C ALA A 755 5.08 6.93 -23.94
N VAL A 756 5.72 5.77 -23.89
CA VAL A 756 5.03 4.47 -23.97
C VAL A 756 4.99 3.83 -22.59
N HIS A 757 3.81 3.78 -21.99
CA HIS A 757 3.54 3.05 -20.77
C HIS A 757 3.51 1.55 -21.07
N THR A 758 4.50 0.81 -20.58
CA THR A 758 4.54 -0.66 -20.68
C THR A 758 5.54 -1.24 -19.68
N ASN A 759 5.28 -2.45 -19.19
CA ASN A 759 6.19 -3.15 -18.28
C ASN A 759 6.94 -4.33 -18.92
N ASN A 760 6.44 -4.90 -20.02
CA ASN A 760 6.95 -6.14 -20.57
C ASN A 760 8.15 -5.96 -21.51
N LYS A 761 9.19 -6.78 -21.34
CA LYS A 761 10.45 -6.71 -22.10
C LYS A 761 10.26 -6.78 -23.63
N ASP A 762 9.29 -7.56 -24.09
CA ASP A 762 9.10 -7.83 -25.53
C ASP A 762 8.39 -6.65 -26.20
N VAL A 763 7.48 -5.96 -25.51
CA VAL A 763 6.92 -4.68 -25.96
C VAL A 763 8.02 -3.62 -26.00
N ILE A 764 8.89 -3.54 -24.98
CA ILE A 764 10.03 -2.60 -24.95
C ILE A 764 10.96 -2.84 -26.15
N ALA A 765 11.27 -4.09 -26.49
CA ALA A 765 12.06 -4.42 -27.67
C ALA A 765 11.39 -3.99 -28.99
N HIS A 766 10.05 -4.06 -29.09
CA HIS A 766 9.32 -3.49 -30.24
C HIS A 766 9.41 -1.96 -30.27
N MET A 767 9.45 -1.28 -29.12
CA MET A 767 9.64 0.18 -29.07
C MET A 767 11.08 0.59 -29.47
N ILE A 768 12.10 -0.23 -29.15
CA ILE A 768 13.47 -0.04 -29.67
C ILE A 768 13.47 -0.13 -31.21
N ALA A 769 12.80 -1.14 -31.77
CA ALA A 769 12.67 -1.28 -33.22
C ALA A 769 11.91 -0.11 -33.85
N LEU A 770 10.81 0.34 -33.23
CA LEU A 770 10.02 1.48 -33.70
C LEU A 770 10.81 2.80 -33.64
N LYS A 771 11.63 3.02 -32.60
CA LYS A 771 12.55 4.17 -32.51
C LYS A 771 13.55 4.16 -33.68
N ARG A 772 14.11 2.99 -34.01
CA ARG A 772 15.07 2.81 -35.11
C ARG A 772 14.45 3.00 -36.50
N ASP A 773 13.16 2.69 -36.68
CA ASP A 773 12.42 2.88 -37.93
C ASP A 773 11.91 4.33 -38.12
N THR A 774 11.40 4.96 -37.06
CA THR A 774 10.75 6.28 -37.12
C THR A 774 11.68 7.47 -36.91
N GLY A 775 12.76 7.30 -36.13
CA GLY A 775 13.58 8.40 -35.61
C GLY A 775 12.92 9.21 -34.48
N ALA A 776 11.72 8.82 -34.01
CA ALA A 776 11.01 9.52 -32.96
C ALA A 776 11.74 9.42 -31.60
N HIS A 777 11.59 10.44 -30.75
CA HIS A 777 12.12 10.41 -29.37
C HIS A 777 11.20 9.58 -28.46
N ILE A 778 11.25 8.26 -28.61
CA ILE A 778 10.50 7.31 -27.79
C ILE A 778 11.18 7.14 -26.43
N ILE A 779 10.38 7.14 -25.37
CA ILE A 779 10.78 6.88 -23.98
C ILE A 779 9.87 5.79 -23.40
N ILE A 780 10.39 4.96 -22.50
CA ILE A 780 9.56 4.01 -21.73
C ILE A 780 9.12 4.66 -20.43
N MET A 781 7.85 4.47 -20.08
CA MET A 781 7.33 4.77 -18.75
C MET A 781 6.83 3.47 -18.11
N GLY A 782 7.22 3.23 -16.86
CA GLY A 782 7.08 1.93 -16.23
C GLY A 782 8.32 1.07 -16.45
N GLY A 783 8.22 -0.01 -17.22
CA GLY A 783 9.36 -0.85 -17.56
C GLY A 783 9.86 -1.78 -16.45
N SER A 784 8.97 -2.41 -15.67
CA SER A 784 9.40 -3.37 -14.62
C SER A 784 10.30 -4.51 -15.14
N GLU A 785 10.10 -4.98 -16.38
CA GLU A 785 10.97 -5.96 -17.06
C GLU A 785 12.07 -5.32 -17.94
N ALA A 786 12.23 -3.98 -17.95
CA ALA A 786 13.20 -3.28 -18.80
C ALA A 786 14.66 -3.70 -18.54
N HIS A 787 14.96 -4.13 -17.31
CA HIS A 787 16.26 -4.65 -16.91
C HIS A 787 16.68 -5.90 -17.74
N LEU A 788 15.73 -6.62 -18.35
CA LEU A 788 15.99 -7.78 -19.24
C LEU A 788 16.40 -7.38 -20.67
N VAL A 789 16.37 -6.09 -21.00
CA VAL A 789 16.78 -5.50 -22.29
C VAL A 789 17.62 -4.23 -22.10
N ALA A 790 18.36 -4.17 -20.98
CA ALA A 790 19.09 -2.98 -20.54
C ALA A 790 20.21 -2.57 -21.50
N ALA A 791 20.89 -3.54 -22.12
CA ALA A 791 21.97 -3.27 -23.07
C ALA A 791 21.42 -2.71 -24.40
N GLU A 792 20.29 -3.23 -24.86
CA GLU A 792 19.61 -2.79 -26.08
C GLU A 792 18.98 -1.39 -25.89
N LEU A 793 18.48 -1.09 -24.69
CA LEU A 793 18.02 0.25 -24.28
C LEU A 793 19.17 1.26 -24.33
N ALA A 794 20.35 0.90 -23.80
CA ALA A 794 21.54 1.74 -23.83
C ALA A 794 22.09 1.94 -25.25
N GLU A 795 22.17 0.88 -26.07
CA GLU A 795 22.55 0.96 -27.49
C GLU A 795 21.59 1.87 -28.28
N ALA A 796 20.30 1.86 -27.94
CA ALA A 796 19.29 2.68 -28.59
C ALA A 796 19.17 4.13 -28.04
N ASP A 797 19.98 4.51 -27.03
CA ASP A 797 19.81 5.75 -26.25
C ASP A 797 18.35 5.97 -25.82
N MET A 798 17.65 4.90 -25.42
CA MET A 798 16.22 4.94 -25.10
C MET A 798 16.02 5.01 -23.58
N PRO A 799 15.64 6.18 -23.04
CA PRO A 799 15.53 6.37 -21.60
C PRO A 799 14.28 5.69 -21.02
N VAL A 800 14.32 5.46 -19.71
CA VAL A 800 13.25 4.82 -18.94
C VAL A 800 12.90 5.69 -17.72
N ILE A 801 11.62 6.01 -17.55
CA ILE A 801 11.09 6.58 -16.31
C ILE A 801 10.41 5.43 -15.56
N VAL A 802 11.11 4.88 -14.56
CA VAL A 802 10.70 3.62 -13.92
C VAL A 802 9.58 3.84 -12.91
N ALA A 803 8.51 3.05 -13.01
CA ALA A 803 7.35 3.11 -12.14
C ALA A 803 6.50 1.81 -12.16
N PRO A 804 6.26 1.14 -11.02
CA PRO A 804 6.93 1.32 -9.72
C PRO A 804 8.43 1.03 -9.84
N PHE A 805 9.21 1.69 -8.97
CA PHE A 805 10.69 1.67 -8.96
C PHE A 805 11.28 1.06 -7.68
N TRP A 806 10.46 0.86 -6.63
CA TRP A 806 10.77 0.00 -5.49
C TRP A 806 10.98 -1.45 -5.96
N GLY A 807 11.54 -2.30 -5.08
CA GLY A 807 11.60 -3.74 -5.34
C GLY A 807 10.19 -4.26 -5.65
N CYS A 808 10.06 -4.89 -6.82
CA CYS A 808 8.79 -5.06 -7.49
C CYS A 808 8.13 -6.38 -7.07
N GLU A 809 6.99 -6.26 -6.39
CA GLU A 809 6.02 -7.34 -6.27
C GLU A 809 5.18 -7.37 -7.57
N PRO A 810 5.27 -8.41 -8.43
CA PRO A 810 4.64 -8.44 -9.75
C PRO A 810 3.11 -8.61 -9.69
N LEU A 811 2.35 -7.53 -9.41
CA LEU A 811 0.89 -7.57 -9.34
C LEU A 811 0.24 -8.01 -10.67
N PHE A 812 0.81 -7.59 -11.80
CA PHE A 812 0.25 -7.79 -13.13
C PHE A 812 1.15 -8.68 -13.99
N TRP A 813 0.53 -9.46 -14.90
CA TRP A 813 1.21 -10.41 -15.77
C TRP A 813 2.32 -9.78 -16.65
N ASP A 814 2.13 -8.54 -17.09
CA ASP A 814 3.09 -7.81 -17.93
C ASP A 814 4.35 -7.35 -17.15
N ALA A 815 4.39 -7.53 -15.82
CA ALA A 815 5.53 -7.27 -14.94
C ALA A 815 6.11 -8.54 -14.30
N ARG A 816 5.63 -9.75 -14.64
CA ARG A 816 5.89 -11.00 -13.89
C ARG A 816 7.36 -11.41 -13.71
N ASN A 817 8.28 -10.90 -14.53
CA ASN A 817 9.73 -11.15 -14.41
C ASN A 817 10.49 -9.99 -13.76
N CYS A 818 9.82 -9.06 -13.07
CA CYS A 818 10.47 -7.93 -12.40
C CYS A 818 11.33 -8.34 -11.19
N LEU A 819 12.26 -7.47 -10.79
CA LEU A 819 13.18 -7.73 -9.69
C LEU A 819 12.57 -7.32 -8.33
N PRO A 820 12.39 -8.24 -7.36
CA PRO A 820 11.92 -7.91 -6.00
C PRO A 820 12.96 -7.17 -5.16
N GLY A 821 14.20 -7.03 -5.66
CA GLY A 821 15.29 -6.32 -5.00
C GLY A 821 16.00 -7.13 -3.89
N PRO A 822 16.90 -6.47 -3.16
CA PRO A 822 17.61 -7.07 -2.03
C PRO A 822 16.67 -7.49 -0.90
N PRO A 823 16.97 -8.58 -0.15
CA PRO A 823 18.12 -9.48 -0.31
C PRO A 823 17.99 -10.56 -1.39
N LEU A 824 16.83 -10.70 -2.05
CA LEU A 824 16.61 -11.80 -3.01
C LEU A 824 17.41 -11.64 -4.31
N VAL A 825 17.69 -10.40 -4.72
CA VAL A 825 18.57 -10.05 -5.84
C VAL A 825 19.38 -8.80 -5.52
N ASP A 826 20.67 -8.77 -5.90
CA ASP A 826 21.64 -7.75 -5.45
C ASP A 826 21.39 -6.32 -5.98
N ARG A 827 20.44 -6.14 -6.91
CA ARG A 827 20.11 -4.87 -7.57
C ARG A 827 18.60 -4.67 -7.70
N LEU A 828 18.18 -3.42 -7.56
CA LEU A 828 16.85 -2.96 -7.99
C LEU A 828 16.81 -2.83 -9.53
N GLY A 829 15.62 -2.95 -10.14
CA GLY A 829 15.43 -2.77 -11.59
C GLY A 829 16.05 -1.49 -12.16
N PRO A 830 15.81 -0.30 -11.57
CA PRO A 830 16.48 0.94 -11.97
C PRO A 830 18.01 0.89 -11.90
N GLN A 831 18.60 0.17 -10.93
CA GLN A 831 20.05 0.09 -10.77
C GLN A 831 20.69 -0.73 -11.89
N VAL A 832 20.05 -1.82 -12.34
CA VAL A 832 20.53 -2.60 -13.51
C VAL A 832 20.54 -1.76 -14.79
N LEU A 833 19.54 -0.88 -14.96
CA LEU A 833 19.47 0.06 -16.08
C LEU A 833 20.58 1.13 -15.99
N ILE A 834 20.85 1.68 -14.80
CA ILE A 834 21.91 2.67 -14.57
C ILE A 834 23.31 2.04 -14.78
N ASP A 835 23.54 0.84 -14.24
CA ASP A 835 24.79 0.08 -14.42
C ASP A 835 25.05 -0.27 -15.91
N ALA A 836 23.98 -0.42 -16.71
CA ALA A 836 24.05 -0.61 -18.17
C ALA A 836 24.23 0.70 -18.98
N GLY A 837 24.18 1.87 -18.33
CA GLY A 837 24.32 3.18 -18.98
C GLY A 837 23.04 3.78 -19.55
N VAL A 838 21.87 3.23 -19.24
CA VAL A 838 20.57 3.79 -19.63
C VAL A 838 20.31 5.08 -18.83
N LYS A 839 19.83 6.15 -19.48
CA LYS A 839 19.35 7.33 -18.75
C LYS A 839 18.01 6.99 -18.06
N VAL A 840 18.07 6.87 -16.74
CA VAL A 840 16.93 6.52 -15.88
C VAL A 840 16.43 7.74 -15.13
N ALA A 841 15.11 7.84 -14.99
CA ALA A 841 14.44 8.55 -13.90
C ALA A 841 13.53 7.57 -13.14
N ILE A 842 13.04 7.98 -11.97
CA ILE A 842 11.95 7.26 -11.29
C ILE A 842 10.75 8.18 -11.15
N SER A 843 9.56 7.60 -11.06
CA SER A 843 8.35 8.39 -10.78
C SER A 843 7.28 7.56 -10.10
N ASN A 844 6.53 8.17 -9.17
CA ASN A 844 5.41 7.50 -8.54
C ASN A 844 4.18 7.53 -9.47
N TRP A 845 3.89 6.37 -10.07
CA TRP A 845 2.79 6.13 -11.02
C TRP A 845 1.66 5.30 -10.36
N ASP A 846 1.43 5.50 -9.08
CA ASP A 846 0.38 4.79 -8.34
C ASP A 846 -1.01 5.42 -8.57
N ASP A 847 -2.03 4.56 -8.47
CA ASP A 847 -3.45 4.88 -8.56
C ASP A 847 -4.00 5.49 -7.25
N THR A 848 -3.31 5.25 -6.13
CA THR A 848 -3.62 5.78 -4.78
C THR A 848 -3.46 7.30 -4.63
N ASN A 849 -2.69 7.95 -5.53
CA ASN A 849 -2.57 9.41 -5.69
C ASN A 849 -1.87 10.21 -4.56
N ASN A 850 -1.29 9.55 -3.56
CA ASN A 850 -0.79 10.11 -2.29
C ASN A 850 0.74 10.33 -2.20
N HIS A 851 1.53 9.41 -2.77
CA HIS A 851 2.94 9.22 -2.35
C HIS A 851 4.00 10.14 -2.99
N ILE A 852 3.69 11.00 -3.98
CA ILE A 852 4.74 11.73 -4.74
C ILE A 852 5.61 12.66 -3.88
N ARG A 853 5.16 13.02 -2.67
CA ARG A 853 5.94 13.80 -1.68
C ARG A 853 7.16 13.02 -1.14
N ASN A 854 7.13 11.70 -1.24
CA ASN A 854 8.16 10.79 -0.73
C ASN A 854 9.32 10.60 -1.73
N SER A 855 9.21 11.13 -2.96
CA SER A 855 10.07 10.71 -4.08
C SER A 855 11.56 11.02 -3.95
N ILE A 856 11.96 11.90 -3.03
CA ILE A 856 13.38 12.06 -2.69
C ILE A 856 13.95 10.88 -1.89
N TRP A 857 13.17 10.24 -1.00
CA TRP A 857 13.56 9.03 -0.27
C TRP A 857 13.56 7.81 -1.20
N GLU A 858 12.53 7.71 -2.04
CA GLU A 858 12.42 6.73 -3.12
C GLU A 858 13.69 6.74 -4.00
N ALA A 859 14.13 7.92 -4.44
CA ALA A 859 15.33 8.08 -5.25
C ALA A 859 16.63 7.84 -4.48
N SER A 860 16.67 8.17 -3.18
CA SER A 860 17.83 7.95 -2.31
C SER A 860 18.13 6.47 -2.10
N TRP A 861 17.09 5.64 -1.99
CA TRP A 861 17.23 4.18 -1.95
C TRP A 861 17.74 3.63 -3.29
N VAL A 862 17.13 4.07 -4.41
CA VAL A 862 17.56 3.64 -5.76
C VAL A 862 19.01 4.03 -6.06
N ALA A 863 19.43 5.24 -5.70
CA ALA A 863 20.80 5.73 -5.90
C ALA A 863 21.85 5.04 -5.01
N GLY A 864 21.42 4.43 -3.89
CA GLY A 864 22.28 3.84 -2.89
C GLY A 864 22.95 4.87 -1.96
N LEU A 865 23.60 4.37 -0.91
CA LEU A 865 24.16 5.20 0.17
C LEU A 865 25.09 6.30 -0.34
N GLY A 866 24.90 7.51 0.20
CA GLY A 866 25.77 8.67 -0.04
C GLY A 866 25.64 9.29 -1.44
N ASN A 867 25.04 8.62 -2.42
CA ASN A 867 24.93 9.10 -3.80
C ASN A 867 23.76 10.11 -3.99
N ARG A 868 23.72 11.12 -3.12
CA ARG A 868 22.70 12.18 -3.08
C ARG A 868 22.55 12.91 -4.42
N SER A 869 23.63 13.08 -5.20
CA SER A 869 23.54 13.70 -6.52
C SER A 869 22.82 12.84 -7.55
N LEU A 870 22.99 11.51 -7.55
CA LEU A 870 22.19 10.62 -8.40
C LEU A 870 20.72 10.60 -7.94
N ALA A 871 20.48 10.52 -6.63
CA ALA A 871 19.12 10.55 -6.07
C ALA A 871 18.35 11.80 -6.53
N LEU A 872 18.96 12.98 -6.42
CA LEU A 872 18.37 14.24 -6.88
C LEU A 872 18.18 14.30 -8.41
N ASP A 873 19.10 13.69 -9.18
CA ASP A 873 19.00 13.66 -10.63
C ASP A 873 17.84 12.75 -11.10
N LEU A 874 17.58 11.63 -10.42
CA LEU A 874 16.50 10.68 -10.73
C LEU A 874 15.08 11.29 -10.65
N VAL A 875 14.87 12.33 -9.83
CA VAL A 875 13.55 12.97 -9.57
C VAL A 875 13.49 14.47 -9.91
N SER A 876 14.46 14.93 -10.71
CA SER A 876 14.43 16.29 -11.27
C SER A 876 15.17 16.34 -12.61
N LYS A 877 16.50 16.37 -12.58
CA LYS A 877 17.35 16.59 -13.77
C LYS A 877 17.05 15.60 -14.90
N ASN A 878 16.93 14.31 -14.57
CA ASN A 878 16.69 13.27 -15.58
C ASN A 878 15.25 13.29 -16.10
N ILE A 879 14.26 13.65 -15.27
CA ILE A 879 12.88 13.85 -15.75
C ILE A 879 12.82 15.02 -16.75
N GLU A 880 13.48 16.13 -16.43
CA GLU A 880 13.61 17.27 -17.34
C GLU A 880 14.37 16.91 -18.63
N ASP A 881 15.47 16.17 -18.54
CA ASP A 881 16.25 15.70 -19.70
C ASP A 881 15.41 14.80 -20.63
N ILE A 882 14.77 13.78 -20.05
CA ILE A 882 14.04 12.74 -20.79
C ILE A 882 12.82 13.34 -21.50
N LEU A 883 12.14 14.26 -20.84
CA LEU A 883 10.95 14.95 -21.36
C LEU A 883 11.26 16.29 -22.08
N GLN A 884 12.53 16.63 -22.28
CA GLN A 884 13.00 17.87 -22.95
C GLN A 884 12.45 19.17 -22.32
N LEU A 885 12.24 19.19 -21.00
CA LEU A 885 11.54 20.26 -20.30
C LEU A 885 12.44 21.48 -19.98
N PRO A 886 11.87 22.69 -19.88
CA PRO A 886 12.62 23.86 -19.41
C PRO A 886 13.08 23.65 -17.96
N ARG A 887 14.37 23.94 -17.69
CA ARG A 887 14.99 23.81 -16.37
C ARG A 887 14.27 24.60 -15.28
N SER A 888 14.09 23.99 -14.12
CA SER A 888 13.71 24.69 -12.90
C SER A 888 14.80 25.67 -12.45
N SER A 889 14.38 26.87 -12.06
CA SER A 889 15.18 27.83 -11.28
C SER A 889 14.64 27.98 -9.84
N ASP A 890 13.66 27.14 -9.48
CA ASP A 890 13.04 27.09 -8.16
C ASP A 890 13.94 26.27 -7.22
N PHE A 891 13.97 26.63 -5.92
CA PHE A 891 14.75 25.93 -4.92
C PHE A 891 13.99 25.74 -3.60
N VAL A 892 14.36 24.68 -2.90
CA VAL A 892 13.77 24.26 -1.62
C VAL A 892 14.91 24.12 -0.62
N ILE A 893 14.69 24.65 0.58
CA ILE A 893 15.61 24.52 1.71
C ILE A 893 14.96 23.60 2.74
N TYR A 894 15.69 22.58 3.14
CA TYR A 894 15.33 21.65 4.20
C TYR A 894 16.21 21.87 5.44
N GLU A 895 15.71 21.52 6.61
CA GLU A 895 16.47 21.29 7.84
C GLU A 895 16.57 19.79 8.08
N GLY A 896 17.79 19.27 8.26
CA GLY A 896 18.09 17.84 8.20
C GLY A 896 18.24 17.30 6.78
N ASP A 897 18.84 16.11 6.66
CA ASP A 897 19.17 15.45 5.39
C ASP A 897 17.90 14.96 4.64
N PRO A 898 17.47 15.62 3.53
CA PRO A 898 16.24 15.26 2.83
C PRO A 898 16.34 13.94 2.08
N PHE A 899 17.54 13.37 1.97
CA PHE A 899 17.78 12.04 1.40
C PHE A 899 17.52 10.92 2.43
N ASN A 900 17.02 11.27 3.64
CA ASN A 900 16.63 10.35 4.71
C ASN A 900 15.35 10.82 5.42
N PHE A 901 14.81 9.99 6.31
CA PHE A 901 13.63 10.35 7.12
C PHE A 901 13.98 11.37 8.22
N GLY A 902 12.98 12.13 8.69
CA GLY A 902 13.10 13.12 9.77
C GLY A 902 13.40 14.58 9.35
N ALA A 903 13.85 14.82 8.12
CA ALA A 903 14.06 16.17 7.58
C ALA A 903 12.74 16.94 7.32
N ARG A 904 12.78 18.28 7.32
CA ARG A 904 11.61 19.16 7.09
C ARG A 904 11.92 20.26 6.10
N VAL A 905 10.94 20.70 5.29
CA VAL A 905 11.08 21.90 4.45
C VAL A 905 11.00 23.16 5.32
N ALA A 906 12.02 24.00 5.26
CA ALA A 906 12.10 25.29 5.93
C ALA A 906 11.75 26.47 4.99
N MET A 907 11.97 26.33 3.67
CA MET A 907 11.65 27.37 2.68
C MET A 907 11.39 26.79 1.30
N ILE A 908 10.40 27.33 0.58
CA ILE A 908 10.19 27.10 -0.85
C ILE A 908 10.30 28.43 -1.58
N PHE A 909 11.12 28.48 -2.62
CA PHE A 909 11.39 29.67 -3.43
C PHE A 909 11.13 29.37 -4.91
N GLU A 910 10.19 30.10 -5.52
CA GLU A 910 9.80 29.94 -6.92
C GLU A 910 9.65 31.29 -7.61
N GLU A 911 10.04 31.35 -8.89
CA GLU A 911 9.88 32.54 -9.74
C GLU A 911 10.50 33.82 -9.16
N GLY A 912 11.63 33.66 -8.46
CA GLY A 912 12.34 34.77 -7.85
C GLY A 912 11.71 35.29 -6.55
N LYS A 913 10.84 34.52 -5.89
CA LYS A 913 10.25 34.88 -4.60
C LYS A 913 10.15 33.69 -3.65
N VAL A 914 10.35 33.93 -2.37
CA VAL A 914 9.89 33.02 -1.30
C VAL A 914 8.38 32.85 -1.47
N ARG A 915 7.91 31.60 -1.60
CA ARG A 915 6.48 31.27 -1.70
C ARG A 915 5.95 30.69 -0.40
N SER A 916 6.76 29.87 0.28
CA SER A 916 6.42 29.32 1.59
C SER A 916 7.61 29.30 2.54
N CYS A 917 7.31 29.34 3.84
CA CYS A 917 8.25 29.33 4.96
C CYS A 917 7.74 28.30 5.97
N TYR A 918 8.58 27.32 6.31
CA TYR A 918 8.23 26.18 7.18
C TYR A 918 6.85 25.56 6.87
N PRO A 919 6.56 25.17 5.60
CA PRO A 919 5.29 24.55 5.24
C PRO A 919 5.06 23.24 5.99
N ASP A 920 4.00 23.19 6.77
CA ASP A 920 3.45 21.93 7.26
C ASP A 920 2.67 21.20 6.15
N VAL A 921 2.81 19.88 6.07
CA VAL A 921 2.16 19.06 5.04
C VAL A 921 0.64 18.93 5.22
N ASP A 922 0.12 19.10 6.43
CA ASP A 922 -1.31 19.07 6.72
C ASP A 922 -1.92 20.49 6.77
N GLY A 923 -1.08 21.54 6.71
CA GLY A 923 -1.48 22.94 6.77
C GLY A 923 -1.93 23.43 8.16
N ILE A 924 -1.59 22.68 9.22
CA ILE A 924 -1.96 22.94 10.63
C ILE A 924 -0.95 23.90 11.27
#